data_AF-A0A954RQM4-F1
#
_entry.id   AF-A0A954RQM4-F1
#
_cell.length_a   1.000
_cell.length_b   1.000
_cell.length_c   1.000
_cell.angle_alpha   90.00
_cell.angle_beta   90.00
_cell.angle_gamma   90.00
#
_symmetry.space_group_name_H-M   'P 1'
#
loop_
_entity.id
_entity.type
_entity.pdbx_description
1 polymer ?
#
loop_
_entity_poly.entity_id
_entity_poly.type
_entity_poly.pdbx_seq_one_letter_code
_entity_poly.pdbx_strand_id
1 'polypeptide(L)'
;MWDDHQPTDAAERVLRDELLSVRRRRRHLLASQRVFALSAVTLLVVLALLATSTHLEVTTIRIAGSAIGAVVMLIIYVTMRAYANGSALARWIEAARPTIDQRLLTTVSRWERAPSQPLSYLERVVATEVAAEARKQPWRDLIRIEAISGWYAAATACLLFSAAGLAWMTLPNSSEALLAESLKETVAPPTVDLLVEPGNVDVEQGTSFVASAKFGKRVPRDVDLVVTWANGQTQRLPMSRRLEDPLFAVYLPTVMEPFTYRVEFSGDQSDDYRVGVFQYPELVQADATLKFPDYTGLESKEILDSRRVSAVEGTDLTWRFQLNKAVAKAWLESESGEEIELNVDAALDTRYETQLKLSADQKWKLHLADNDGRENRTLNEFVVRVLENRPPELKPTVARDQSVSPLEELEVAADVWDDFGVLRYGISYALAAQPLAEHLLGDPLDGKQRTSGSHLIDFEAMQAEPDQLLAYHFWAEDIGPDGNPRRTESDMYFAEVRRFEEIFREGESPAGGEQQQQQQQNAGNENSQQAEQLMEIQKQIVTATWNLWRRESSASQVSEAFTEDVGVIRQSQLDALEQLAEMSSRVEDAESQQYVIAAQEAMNATAVKLAEAIDNSTAVPLPEALSTEQLVYQNLLRLRAREHEVVRRNSS
;
A
#
# COMPACT_ATOMS: atom_id res chain seq x y z
N MET A 1 -14.11 -23.08 -11.76
CA MET A 1 -13.02 -23.89 -11.17
C MET A 1 -11.65 -23.21 -11.29
N TRP A 2 -11.15 -22.84 -12.47
CA TRP A 2 -9.92 -22.01 -12.55
C TRP A 2 -10.11 -20.60 -11.92
N ASP A 3 -11.29 -20.00 -12.18
CA ASP A 3 -11.62 -18.63 -11.77
C ASP A 3 -11.91 -18.45 -10.24
N ASP A 4 -11.99 -19.52 -9.44
CA ASP A 4 -12.36 -19.49 -7.99
C ASP A 4 -11.18 -19.57 -7.02
N HIS A 5 -9.97 -19.88 -7.49
CA HIS A 5 -8.81 -20.05 -6.61
C HIS A 5 -8.01 -18.75 -6.50
N GLN A 6 -7.80 -18.26 -5.28
CA GLN A 6 -6.98 -17.07 -5.06
C GLN A 6 -5.48 -17.38 -5.30
N PRO A 7 -4.80 -16.58 -6.13
CA PRO A 7 -3.40 -16.83 -6.47
C PRO A 7 -2.46 -16.56 -5.29
N THR A 8 -1.47 -17.44 -5.12
CA THR A 8 -0.54 -17.40 -3.98
C THR A 8 0.76 -16.64 -4.28
N ASP A 9 1.05 -16.39 -5.55
CA ASP A 9 2.27 -15.74 -6.04
C ASP A 9 1.96 -14.43 -6.81
N ALA A 10 2.87 -13.47 -6.76
CA ALA A 10 2.80 -12.25 -7.57
C ALA A 10 2.94 -12.55 -9.08
N ALA A 11 3.75 -13.53 -9.47
CA ALA A 11 3.84 -13.95 -10.88
C ALA A 11 2.55 -14.60 -11.37
N GLU A 12 1.91 -15.42 -10.53
CA GLU A 12 0.63 -16.05 -10.83
C GLU A 12 -0.48 -15.01 -11.04
N ARG A 13 -0.54 -13.95 -10.20
CA ARG A 13 -1.48 -12.83 -10.36
C ARG A 13 -1.36 -12.17 -11.74
N VAL A 14 -0.16 -11.73 -12.10
CA VAL A 14 0.11 -11.04 -13.39
C VAL A 14 -0.30 -11.91 -14.59
N LEU A 15 0.02 -13.21 -14.54
CA LEU A 15 -0.32 -14.16 -15.60
C LEU A 15 -1.83 -14.41 -15.69
N ARG A 16 -2.53 -14.58 -14.57
CA ARG A 16 -3.99 -14.74 -14.54
C ARG A 16 -4.69 -13.51 -15.09
N ASP A 17 -4.27 -12.31 -14.70
CA ASP A 17 -4.87 -11.06 -15.17
C ASP A 17 -4.69 -10.86 -16.68
N GLU A 18 -3.50 -11.09 -17.22
CA GLU A 18 -3.28 -11.05 -18.68
C GLU A 18 -4.11 -12.12 -19.40
N LEU A 19 -4.13 -13.37 -18.93
CA LEU A 19 -4.97 -14.43 -19.52
C LEU A 19 -6.47 -14.07 -19.49
N LEU A 20 -6.97 -13.51 -18.38
CA LEU A 20 -8.36 -13.05 -18.25
C LEU A 20 -8.66 -11.83 -19.14
N SER A 21 -7.70 -10.94 -19.35
CA SER A 21 -7.85 -9.81 -20.27
C SER A 21 -7.95 -10.27 -21.73
N VAL A 22 -7.07 -11.20 -22.16
CA VAL A 22 -7.08 -11.80 -23.50
C VAL A 22 -8.34 -12.64 -23.70
N ARG A 23 -8.74 -13.44 -22.70
CA ARG A 23 -9.98 -14.26 -22.73
C ARG A 23 -11.21 -13.37 -22.92
N ARG A 24 -11.29 -12.22 -22.22
CA ARG A 24 -12.36 -11.23 -22.40
C ARG A 24 -12.33 -10.60 -23.79
N ARG A 25 -11.21 -9.99 -24.21
CA ARG A 25 -11.06 -9.35 -25.55
C ARG A 25 -11.36 -10.33 -26.70
N ARG A 26 -10.89 -11.58 -26.62
CA ARG A 26 -11.14 -12.62 -27.62
C ARG A 26 -12.60 -13.07 -27.66
N ARG A 27 -13.28 -13.18 -26.51
CA ARG A 27 -14.73 -13.45 -26.45
C ARG A 27 -15.52 -12.33 -27.12
N HIS A 28 -15.19 -11.07 -26.87
CA HIS A 28 -15.86 -9.93 -27.53
C HIS A 28 -15.63 -9.89 -29.04
N LEU A 29 -14.40 -10.13 -29.53
CA LEU A 29 -14.12 -10.19 -30.98
C LEU A 29 -14.89 -11.35 -31.66
N LEU A 30 -14.89 -12.54 -31.08
CA LEU A 30 -15.63 -13.67 -31.64
C LEU A 30 -17.15 -13.50 -31.55
N ALA A 31 -17.65 -12.78 -30.54
CA ALA A 31 -19.06 -12.40 -30.44
C ALA A 31 -19.42 -11.40 -31.55
N SER A 32 -18.63 -10.35 -31.77
CA SER A 32 -18.92 -9.34 -32.80
C SER A 32 -18.91 -9.92 -34.22
N GLN A 33 -17.94 -10.78 -34.54
CA GLN A 33 -17.90 -11.53 -35.82
C GLN A 33 -19.16 -12.39 -36.06
N ARG A 34 -19.77 -12.92 -35.00
CA ARG A 34 -20.97 -13.78 -35.10
C ARG A 34 -22.26 -12.99 -35.13
N VAL A 35 -22.33 -11.85 -34.43
CA VAL A 35 -23.43 -10.88 -34.58
C VAL A 35 -23.44 -10.33 -36.01
N PHE A 36 -22.26 -10.09 -36.60
CA PHE A 36 -22.15 -9.80 -38.04
C PHE A 36 -22.62 -10.99 -38.91
N ALA A 37 -22.11 -12.21 -38.69
CA ALA A 37 -22.52 -13.36 -39.50
C ALA A 37 -24.06 -13.62 -39.42
N LEU A 38 -24.66 -13.44 -38.25
CA LEU A 38 -26.11 -13.55 -38.06
C LEU A 38 -26.88 -12.47 -38.81
N SER A 39 -26.47 -11.20 -38.70
CA SER A 39 -27.12 -10.09 -39.40
C SER A 39 -26.92 -10.13 -40.93
N ALA A 40 -25.79 -10.66 -41.41
CA ALA A 40 -25.57 -10.95 -42.82
C ALA A 40 -26.50 -12.07 -43.32
N VAL A 41 -26.72 -13.13 -42.53
CA VAL A 41 -27.70 -14.18 -42.86
C VAL A 41 -29.12 -13.65 -42.87
N THR A 42 -29.53 -12.79 -41.92
CA THR A 42 -30.87 -12.17 -41.96
C THR A 42 -31.04 -11.27 -43.18
N LEU A 43 -30.00 -10.52 -43.57
CA LEU A 43 -30.02 -9.70 -44.79
C LEU A 43 -30.16 -10.56 -46.05
N LEU A 44 -29.42 -11.67 -46.14
CA LEU A 44 -29.55 -12.61 -47.27
C LEU A 44 -30.94 -13.25 -47.35
N VAL A 45 -31.57 -13.57 -46.20
CA VAL A 45 -32.95 -14.08 -46.16
C VAL A 45 -33.95 -13.02 -46.61
N VAL A 46 -33.81 -11.77 -46.17
CA VAL A 46 -34.67 -10.65 -46.63
C VAL A 46 -34.49 -10.40 -48.14
N LEU A 47 -33.26 -10.41 -48.65
CA LEU A 47 -32.99 -10.27 -50.08
C LEU A 47 -33.54 -11.44 -50.90
N ALA A 48 -33.48 -12.68 -50.40
CA ALA A 48 -34.09 -13.84 -51.06
C ALA A 48 -35.63 -13.76 -51.09
N LEU A 49 -36.25 -13.25 -50.03
CA LEU A 49 -37.70 -12.98 -49.97
C LEU A 49 -38.12 -11.86 -50.93
N LEU A 50 -37.29 -10.83 -51.12
CA LEU A 50 -37.49 -9.79 -52.14
C LEU A 50 -37.30 -10.29 -53.58
N ALA A 51 -36.41 -11.27 -53.80
CA ALA A 51 -36.13 -11.82 -55.12
C ALA A 51 -37.15 -12.89 -55.59
N THR A 52 -37.86 -13.54 -54.66
CA THR A 52 -38.86 -14.56 -54.98
C THR A 52 -40.25 -13.96 -55.14
N SER A 53 -40.57 -13.50 -56.35
CA SER A 53 -41.85 -12.83 -56.69
C SER A 53 -43.08 -13.77 -56.76
N THR A 54 -43.12 -14.83 -55.94
CA THR A 54 -44.15 -15.89 -55.98
C THR A 54 -44.59 -16.24 -54.57
N HIS A 55 -45.89 -16.40 -54.35
CA HIS A 55 -46.51 -16.68 -53.05
C HIS A 55 -45.98 -17.97 -52.39
N LEU A 56 -44.92 -17.84 -51.59
CA LEU A 56 -44.51 -18.84 -50.61
C LEU A 56 -45.46 -18.80 -49.41
N GLU A 57 -46.03 -19.94 -49.04
CA GLU A 57 -46.85 -20.02 -47.83
C GLU A 57 -46.03 -19.65 -46.59
N VAL A 58 -46.63 -18.86 -45.69
CA VAL A 58 -46.03 -18.34 -44.45
C VAL A 58 -45.47 -19.47 -43.55
N THR A 59 -46.00 -20.68 -43.69
CA THR A 59 -45.54 -21.93 -43.06
C THR A 59 -44.10 -22.28 -43.44
N THR A 60 -43.74 -22.19 -44.72
CA THR A 60 -42.40 -22.54 -45.24
C THR A 60 -41.33 -21.57 -44.73
N ILE A 61 -41.65 -20.27 -44.74
CA ILE A 61 -40.78 -19.19 -44.24
C ILE A 61 -40.51 -19.37 -42.74
N ARG A 62 -41.53 -19.75 -41.95
CA ARG A 62 -41.40 -20.02 -40.51
C ARG A 62 -40.50 -21.23 -40.20
N ILE A 63 -40.59 -22.30 -40.99
CA ILE A 63 -39.76 -23.51 -40.81
C ILE A 63 -38.30 -23.26 -41.20
N ALA A 64 -38.06 -22.52 -42.30
CA ALA A 64 -36.71 -22.11 -42.67
C ALA A 64 -36.06 -21.20 -41.62
N GLY A 65 -36.82 -20.21 -41.11
CA GLY A 65 -36.36 -19.31 -40.06
C GLY A 65 -36.03 -20.02 -38.74
N SER A 66 -36.84 -20.99 -38.31
CA SER A 66 -36.57 -21.75 -37.09
C SER A 66 -35.38 -22.70 -37.22
N ALA A 67 -35.18 -23.32 -38.39
CA ALA A 67 -34.00 -24.15 -38.67
C ALA A 67 -32.70 -23.33 -38.64
N ILE A 68 -32.69 -22.13 -39.25
CA ILE A 68 -31.55 -21.21 -39.20
C ILE A 68 -31.29 -20.76 -37.75
N GLY A 69 -32.34 -20.39 -37.01
CA GLY A 69 -32.24 -20.02 -35.60
C GLY A 69 -31.66 -21.14 -34.71
N ALA A 70 -32.05 -22.39 -34.95
CA ALA A 70 -31.53 -23.56 -34.21
C ALA A 70 -30.05 -23.82 -34.51
N VAL A 71 -29.62 -23.72 -35.78
CA VAL A 71 -28.20 -23.86 -36.16
C VAL A 71 -27.36 -22.73 -35.53
N VAL A 72 -27.87 -21.50 -35.53
CA VAL A 72 -27.23 -20.35 -34.87
C VAL A 72 -27.10 -20.58 -33.36
N MET A 73 -28.16 -21.03 -32.68
CA MET A 73 -28.10 -21.33 -31.24
C MET A 73 -27.15 -22.48 -30.92
N LEU A 74 -27.07 -23.52 -31.76
CA LEU A 74 -26.14 -24.64 -31.60
C LEU A 74 -24.68 -24.17 -31.75
N ILE A 75 -24.38 -23.33 -32.75
CA ILE A 75 -23.05 -22.72 -32.94
C ILE A 75 -22.67 -21.86 -31.73
N ILE A 76 -23.61 -21.06 -31.21
CA ILE A 76 -23.40 -20.27 -29.99
C ILE A 76 -23.10 -21.18 -28.78
N TYR A 77 -23.90 -22.23 -28.56
CA TYR A 77 -23.75 -23.16 -27.44
C TYR A 77 -22.42 -23.93 -27.47
N VAL A 78 -22.09 -24.57 -28.60
CA VAL A 78 -20.84 -25.34 -28.77
C VAL A 78 -19.62 -24.46 -28.56
N THR A 79 -19.66 -23.22 -29.06
CA THR A 79 -18.52 -22.32 -28.95
C THR A 79 -18.40 -21.61 -27.60
N MET A 80 -19.49 -21.41 -26.85
CA MET A 80 -19.39 -21.02 -25.43
C MET A 80 -18.65 -22.09 -24.60
N ARG A 81 -18.91 -23.38 -24.86
CA ARG A 81 -18.19 -24.49 -24.24
C ARG A 81 -16.71 -24.59 -24.65
N ALA A 82 -16.39 -24.33 -25.92
CA ALA A 82 -15.02 -24.48 -26.45
C ALA A 82 -13.96 -23.59 -25.78
N TYR A 83 -14.36 -22.46 -25.16
CA TYR A 83 -13.45 -21.51 -24.48
C TYR A 83 -13.55 -21.55 -22.94
N ALA A 84 -13.94 -22.71 -22.40
CA ALA A 84 -13.79 -23.02 -20.98
C ALA A 84 -12.32 -23.33 -20.61
N ASN A 85 -11.56 -23.95 -21.51
CA ASN A 85 -10.21 -24.48 -21.24
C ASN A 85 -9.11 -23.41 -21.48
N GLY A 86 -8.36 -23.07 -20.43
CA GLY A 86 -7.17 -22.22 -20.46
C GLY A 86 -6.01 -22.83 -21.25
N SER A 87 -5.80 -24.15 -21.21
CA SER A 87 -4.76 -24.83 -22.02
C SER A 87 -4.98 -24.70 -23.55
N ALA A 88 -6.18 -24.32 -24.01
CA ALA A 88 -6.42 -23.97 -25.41
C ALA A 88 -6.12 -22.49 -25.71
N LEU A 89 -6.25 -21.61 -24.70
CA LEU A 89 -5.87 -20.20 -24.80
C LEU A 89 -4.35 -20.04 -24.79
N ALA A 90 -3.65 -20.73 -23.88
CA ALA A 90 -2.19 -20.72 -23.78
C ALA A 90 -1.51 -21.09 -25.11
N ARG A 91 -1.88 -22.24 -25.70
CA ARG A 91 -1.38 -22.67 -27.02
C ARG A 91 -1.59 -21.65 -28.14
N TRP A 92 -2.69 -20.89 -28.09
CA TRP A 92 -2.95 -19.85 -29.09
C TRP A 92 -2.09 -18.60 -28.89
N ILE A 93 -1.84 -18.21 -27.63
CA ILE A 93 -0.92 -17.11 -27.30
C ILE A 93 0.50 -17.48 -27.74
N GLU A 94 0.96 -18.71 -27.45
CA GLU A 94 2.27 -19.21 -27.86
C GLU A 94 2.40 -19.37 -29.38
N ALA A 95 1.35 -19.80 -30.09
CA ALA A 95 1.36 -19.83 -31.55
C ALA A 95 1.48 -18.43 -32.18
N ALA A 96 1.01 -17.38 -31.49
CA ALA A 96 1.20 -15.98 -31.89
C ALA A 96 2.52 -15.38 -31.38
N ARG A 97 3.15 -16.00 -30.37
CA ARG A 97 4.39 -15.56 -29.71
C ARG A 97 5.31 -16.77 -29.48
N PRO A 98 6.05 -17.22 -30.52
CA PRO A 98 6.91 -18.41 -30.43
C PRO A 98 7.95 -18.35 -29.32
N THR A 99 8.41 -17.14 -28.95
CA THR A 99 9.41 -16.87 -27.89
C THR A 99 9.03 -17.35 -26.49
N ILE A 100 7.79 -17.80 -26.29
CA ILE A 100 7.31 -18.34 -25.00
C ILE A 100 7.62 -19.85 -24.85
N ASP A 101 7.99 -20.56 -25.93
CA ASP A 101 8.54 -21.93 -25.91
C ASP A 101 7.81 -22.93 -24.98
N GLN A 102 6.47 -23.04 -25.12
CA GLN A 102 5.59 -23.94 -24.33
C GLN A 102 5.56 -23.68 -22.80
N ARG A 103 6.23 -22.64 -22.32
CA ARG A 103 6.31 -22.31 -20.88
C ARG A 103 4.94 -21.89 -20.33
N LEU A 104 4.17 -21.09 -21.08
CA LEU A 104 2.82 -20.67 -20.69
C LEU A 104 1.83 -21.85 -20.69
N LEU A 105 1.90 -22.73 -21.69
CA LEU A 105 1.09 -23.95 -21.73
C LEU A 105 1.40 -24.88 -20.56
N THR A 106 2.68 -25.05 -20.23
CA THR A 106 3.10 -25.89 -19.10
C THR A 106 2.53 -25.32 -17.79
N THR A 107 2.74 -24.03 -17.51
CA THR A 107 2.21 -23.35 -16.32
C THR A 107 0.68 -23.40 -16.24
N VAL A 108 -0.04 -23.12 -17.33
CA VAL A 108 -1.52 -23.13 -17.34
C VAL A 108 -2.08 -24.55 -17.20
N SER A 109 -1.47 -25.55 -17.85
CA SER A 109 -1.90 -26.95 -17.70
C SER A 109 -1.64 -27.51 -16.30
N ARG A 110 -0.61 -27.00 -15.60
CA ARG A 110 -0.34 -27.30 -14.20
C ARG A 110 -1.43 -26.78 -13.26
N TRP A 111 -1.87 -25.52 -13.47
CA TRP A 111 -2.96 -24.90 -12.72
C TRP A 111 -4.32 -25.58 -12.98
N GLU A 112 -4.58 -26.03 -14.22
CA GLU A 112 -5.80 -26.79 -14.54
C GLU A 112 -5.83 -28.18 -13.89
N ARG A 113 -4.67 -28.82 -13.69
CA ARG A 113 -4.58 -30.20 -13.15
C ARG A 113 -4.69 -30.30 -11.63
N ALA A 114 -4.08 -29.39 -10.88
CA ALA A 114 -4.26 -29.31 -9.43
C ALA A 114 -4.19 -27.84 -8.97
N PRO A 115 -5.33 -27.13 -9.00
CA PRO A 115 -5.38 -25.69 -8.72
C PRO A 115 -5.09 -25.33 -7.27
N SER A 116 -5.21 -26.27 -6.32
CA SER A 116 -5.01 -26.06 -4.88
C SER A 116 -3.62 -26.43 -4.36
N GLN A 117 -2.67 -26.75 -5.23
CA GLN A 117 -1.29 -27.06 -4.85
C GLN A 117 -0.35 -25.91 -5.21
N PRO A 118 0.55 -25.48 -4.31
CA PRO A 118 1.54 -24.46 -4.62
C PRO A 118 2.51 -24.96 -5.71
N LEU A 119 2.94 -24.04 -6.57
CA LEU A 119 3.95 -24.32 -7.59
C LEU A 119 5.29 -24.70 -6.95
N SER A 120 5.94 -25.73 -7.50
CA SER A 120 7.32 -26.07 -7.14
C SER A 120 8.29 -24.96 -7.56
N TYR A 121 9.53 -24.98 -7.04
CA TYR A 121 10.53 -23.94 -7.31
C TYR A 121 10.76 -23.71 -8.81
N LEU A 122 10.95 -24.77 -9.60
CA LEU A 122 11.15 -24.67 -11.05
C LEU A 122 9.89 -24.15 -11.78
N GLU A 123 8.70 -24.57 -11.37
CA GLU A 123 7.44 -24.06 -11.93
C GLU A 123 7.24 -22.57 -11.62
N ARG A 124 7.68 -22.09 -10.45
CA ARG A 124 7.70 -20.66 -10.11
C ARG A 124 8.69 -19.87 -10.96
N VAL A 125 9.90 -20.37 -11.19
CA VAL A 125 10.88 -19.71 -12.08
C VAL A 125 10.35 -19.61 -13.52
N VAL A 126 9.73 -20.68 -14.04
CA VAL A 126 9.08 -20.63 -15.36
C VAL A 126 7.92 -19.64 -15.38
N ALA A 127 7.12 -19.56 -14.32
CA ALA A 127 6.05 -18.58 -14.21
C ALA A 127 6.56 -17.12 -14.11
N THR A 128 7.62 -16.85 -13.34
CA THR A 128 8.19 -15.49 -13.21
C THR A 128 8.80 -15.00 -14.52
N GLU A 129 9.48 -15.87 -15.27
CA GLU A 129 10.00 -15.56 -16.62
C GLU A 129 8.88 -15.21 -17.60
N VAL A 130 7.83 -16.03 -17.68
CA VAL A 130 6.68 -15.75 -18.56
C VAL A 130 5.94 -14.49 -18.11
N ALA A 131 5.87 -14.20 -16.81
CA ALA A 131 5.27 -12.97 -16.26
C ALA A 131 6.13 -11.72 -16.51
N ALA A 132 7.45 -11.87 -16.64
CA ALA A 132 8.34 -10.78 -17.04
C ALA A 132 8.17 -10.48 -18.55
N GLU A 133 8.05 -11.51 -19.39
CA GLU A 133 7.84 -11.32 -20.83
C GLU A 133 6.45 -10.77 -21.15
N ALA A 134 5.41 -11.22 -20.44
CA ALA A 134 4.05 -10.65 -20.51
C ALA A 134 4.00 -9.15 -20.13
N ARG A 135 4.86 -8.70 -19.22
CA ARG A 135 4.97 -7.27 -18.84
C ARG A 135 5.69 -6.43 -19.90
N LYS A 136 6.65 -7.00 -20.63
CA LYS A 136 7.31 -6.31 -21.76
C LYS A 136 6.42 -6.24 -22.99
N GLN A 137 5.65 -7.28 -23.26
CA GLN A 137 4.78 -7.39 -24.44
C GLN A 137 3.38 -7.90 -24.04
N PRO A 138 2.48 -6.98 -23.62
CA PRO A 138 1.14 -7.34 -23.14
C PRO A 138 0.36 -8.17 -24.17
N TRP A 139 -0.09 -9.35 -23.76
CA TRP A 139 -0.78 -10.27 -24.67
C TRP A 139 -2.15 -9.74 -25.11
N ARG A 140 -2.72 -8.83 -24.30
CA ARG A 140 -3.92 -8.05 -24.63
C ARG A 140 -3.83 -7.34 -25.99
N ASP A 141 -2.64 -7.05 -26.51
CA ASP A 141 -2.39 -6.33 -27.76
C ASP A 141 -2.31 -7.23 -29.00
N LEU A 142 -2.32 -8.56 -28.82
CA LEU A 142 -2.53 -9.54 -29.90
C LEU A 142 -3.93 -9.42 -30.55
N ILE A 143 -4.83 -8.61 -29.97
CA ILE A 143 -6.22 -8.44 -30.39
C ILE A 143 -6.50 -6.94 -30.56
N ARG A 144 -6.41 -6.44 -31.80
CA ARG A 144 -6.76 -5.05 -32.14
C ARG A 144 -8.24 -4.79 -31.88
N ILE A 145 -8.54 -3.95 -30.88
CA ILE A 145 -9.91 -3.60 -30.47
C ILE A 145 -10.65 -2.84 -31.59
N GLU A 146 -9.93 -2.11 -32.44
CA GLU A 146 -10.44 -1.42 -33.63
C GLU A 146 -11.22 -2.35 -34.59
N ALA A 147 -10.87 -3.64 -34.64
CA ALA A 147 -11.62 -4.61 -35.43
C ALA A 147 -13.01 -4.92 -34.83
N ILE A 148 -13.18 -4.80 -33.51
CA ILE A 148 -14.42 -5.15 -32.79
C ILE A 148 -15.52 -4.14 -33.13
N SER A 149 -15.22 -2.84 -33.10
CA SER A 149 -16.16 -1.79 -33.50
C SER A 149 -16.54 -1.90 -34.98
N GLY A 150 -15.59 -2.24 -35.84
CA GLY A 150 -15.84 -2.52 -37.27
C GLY A 150 -16.87 -3.63 -37.49
N TRP A 151 -16.76 -4.76 -36.78
CA TRP A 151 -17.75 -5.85 -36.89
C TRP A 151 -19.14 -5.47 -36.39
N TYR A 152 -19.24 -4.69 -35.31
CA TYR A 152 -20.54 -4.19 -34.84
C TYR A 152 -21.16 -3.16 -35.79
N ALA A 153 -20.36 -2.25 -36.37
CA ALA A 153 -20.83 -1.30 -37.39
C ALA A 153 -21.29 -1.99 -38.69
N ALA A 154 -20.59 -3.05 -39.10
CA ALA A 154 -21.02 -3.87 -40.23
C ALA A 154 -22.33 -4.63 -39.92
N ALA A 155 -22.51 -5.10 -38.68
CA ALA A 155 -23.73 -5.78 -38.27
C ALA A 155 -24.95 -4.83 -38.18
N THR A 156 -24.78 -3.62 -37.66
CA THR A 156 -25.85 -2.61 -37.66
C THR A 156 -26.21 -2.17 -39.07
N ALA A 157 -25.24 -2.02 -39.98
CA ALA A 157 -25.51 -1.78 -41.39
C ALA A 157 -26.35 -2.90 -42.02
N CYS A 158 -26.01 -4.17 -41.81
CA CYS A 158 -26.82 -5.30 -42.31
C CYS A 158 -28.26 -5.29 -41.76
N LEU A 159 -28.45 -4.95 -40.48
CA LEU A 159 -29.78 -4.83 -39.88
C LEU A 159 -30.58 -3.62 -40.43
N LEU A 160 -29.93 -2.47 -40.65
CA LEU A 160 -30.55 -1.29 -41.25
C LEU A 160 -30.98 -1.56 -42.71
N PHE A 161 -30.15 -2.22 -43.52
CA PHE A 161 -30.55 -2.65 -44.87
C PHE A 161 -31.69 -3.67 -44.85
N SER A 162 -31.69 -4.60 -43.89
CA SER A 162 -32.79 -5.56 -43.70
C SER A 162 -34.11 -4.85 -43.35
N ALA A 163 -34.05 -3.87 -42.44
CA ALA A 163 -35.19 -3.06 -42.03
C ALA A 163 -35.70 -2.16 -43.17
N ALA A 164 -34.81 -1.56 -43.97
CA ALA A 164 -35.18 -0.76 -45.14
C ALA A 164 -35.86 -1.61 -46.23
N GLY A 165 -35.36 -2.83 -46.49
CA GLY A 165 -35.99 -3.77 -47.43
C GLY A 165 -37.38 -4.21 -46.97
N LEU A 166 -37.57 -4.45 -45.67
CA LEU A 166 -38.89 -4.74 -45.08
C LEU A 166 -39.82 -3.51 -45.13
N ALA A 167 -39.31 -2.30 -44.84
CA ALA A 167 -40.09 -1.08 -44.94
C ALA A 167 -40.59 -0.83 -46.38
N TRP A 168 -39.76 -1.11 -47.39
CA TRP A 168 -40.12 -1.03 -48.80
C TRP A 168 -41.27 -1.99 -49.19
N MET A 169 -41.36 -3.16 -48.55
CA MET A 169 -42.51 -4.08 -48.72
C MET A 169 -43.80 -3.57 -48.04
N THR A 170 -43.73 -2.63 -47.10
CA THR A 170 -44.88 -2.15 -46.31
C THR A 170 -45.41 -0.78 -46.70
N LEU A 171 -44.74 -0.07 -47.61
CA LEU A 171 -45.18 1.23 -48.10
C LEU A 171 -46.25 1.07 -49.20
N PRO A 172 -47.49 1.55 -49.01
CA PRO A 172 -48.49 1.53 -50.07
C PRO A 172 -48.15 2.57 -51.15
N ASN A 173 -48.20 2.17 -52.42
CA ASN A 173 -48.11 3.09 -53.55
C ASN A 173 -49.30 4.07 -53.53
N SER A 174 -49.04 5.36 -53.38
CA SER A 174 -50.04 6.42 -53.54
C SER A 174 -49.59 7.47 -54.55
N SER A 175 -50.39 7.66 -55.61
CA SER A 175 -50.22 8.69 -56.63
C SER A 175 -51.41 9.66 -56.57
N GLU A 176 -51.10 10.95 -56.45
CA GLU A 176 -51.90 12.14 -56.84
C GLU A 176 -53.42 12.20 -56.55
N ALA A 177 -53.83 13.27 -55.86
CA ALA A 177 -54.83 14.22 -56.40
C ALA A 177 -54.81 15.55 -55.62
N LEU A 178 -54.91 16.67 -56.35
CA LEU A 178 -55.14 18.03 -55.82
C LEU A 178 -56.64 18.30 -55.69
N LEU A 179 -57.05 19.26 -54.83
CA LEU A 179 -57.96 20.38 -55.20
C LEU A 179 -58.18 21.42 -54.07
N ALA A 180 -58.63 22.60 -54.51
CA ALA A 180 -58.76 23.90 -53.83
C ALA A 180 -59.68 23.93 -52.58
N GLU A 181 -59.32 24.64 -51.49
CA GLU A 181 -59.60 26.08 -51.20
C GLU A 181 -61.05 26.33 -50.71
N SER A 182 -61.29 26.53 -49.41
CA SER A 182 -61.44 27.85 -48.73
C SER A 182 -62.08 27.61 -47.33
N LEU A 183 -62.33 28.53 -46.39
CA LEU A 183 -62.26 30.00 -46.25
C LEU A 183 -61.53 30.40 -44.92
N LYS A 184 -61.55 31.69 -44.56
CA LYS A 184 -61.21 32.24 -43.22
C LYS A 184 -62.45 32.38 -42.33
N GLU A 185 -62.29 32.31 -41.00
CA GLU A 185 -62.76 33.37 -40.10
C GLU A 185 -61.96 33.41 -38.79
N THR A 186 -61.92 34.57 -38.12
CA THR A 186 -61.01 34.88 -37.00
C THR A 186 -61.78 35.50 -35.84
N VAL A 187 -61.83 34.86 -34.67
CA VAL A 187 -62.12 35.49 -33.37
C VAL A 187 -61.39 34.73 -32.24
N ALA A 188 -60.74 35.48 -31.36
CA ALA A 188 -60.18 35.02 -30.08
C ALA A 188 -60.79 35.84 -28.92
N PRO A 189 -60.59 35.49 -27.63
CA PRO A 189 -60.22 34.19 -27.04
C PRO A 189 -61.38 33.65 -26.16
N PRO A 190 -61.21 32.50 -25.46
CA PRO A 190 -60.86 32.66 -24.05
C PRO A 190 -59.73 31.71 -23.59
N THR A 191 -59.18 32.06 -22.42
CA THR A 191 -58.07 31.42 -21.69
C THR A 191 -57.85 29.94 -21.99
N VAL A 192 -56.68 29.64 -22.54
CA VAL A 192 -56.20 28.27 -22.75
C VAL A 192 -55.49 27.79 -21.48
N ASP A 193 -55.94 26.66 -20.92
CA ASP A 193 -55.19 25.95 -19.89
C ASP A 193 -53.89 25.42 -20.52
N LEU A 194 -52.77 26.10 -20.25
CA LEU A 194 -51.42 25.71 -20.66
C LEU A 194 -50.58 25.41 -19.42
N LEU A 195 -49.99 24.22 -19.38
CA LEU A 195 -48.95 23.85 -18.43
C LEU A 195 -47.63 23.70 -19.17
N VAL A 196 -46.62 24.49 -18.78
CA VAL A 196 -45.25 24.38 -19.30
C VAL A 196 -44.37 23.71 -18.26
N GLU A 197 -43.73 22.61 -18.64
CA GLU A 197 -42.79 21.85 -17.82
C GLU A 197 -41.41 21.90 -18.48
N PRO A 198 -40.30 22.12 -17.74
CA PRO A 198 -40.23 22.29 -16.29
C PRO A 198 -40.54 23.71 -15.78
N GLY A 199 -40.75 24.69 -16.66
CA GLY A 199 -40.87 26.10 -16.27
C GLY A 199 -39.49 26.70 -15.94
N ASN A 200 -39.36 27.33 -14.77
CA ASN A 200 -38.08 27.86 -14.29
C ASN A 200 -37.21 26.73 -13.72
N VAL A 201 -35.98 26.56 -14.23
CA VAL A 201 -35.07 25.49 -13.81
C VAL A 201 -33.60 25.88 -14.00
N ASP A 202 -32.72 25.36 -13.16
CA ASP A 202 -31.27 25.40 -13.39
C ASP A 202 -30.79 24.06 -13.93
N VAL A 203 -30.03 24.07 -15.03
CA VAL A 203 -29.45 22.86 -15.64
C VAL A 203 -27.92 22.90 -15.61
N GLU A 204 -27.30 21.73 -15.56
CA GLU A 204 -25.84 21.63 -15.66
C GLU A 204 -25.38 21.96 -17.08
N GLN A 205 -24.30 22.72 -17.20
CA GLN A 205 -23.71 23.06 -18.51
C GLN A 205 -23.36 21.80 -19.31
N GLY A 206 -23.71 21.80 -20.59
CA GLY A 206 -23.48 20.69 -21.51
C GLY A 206 -24.58 19.63 -21.50
N THR A 207 -25.52 19.67 -20.55
CA THR A 207 -26.65 18.72 -20.53
C THR A 207 -27.75 19.08 -21.54
N SER A 208 -28.57 18.09 -21.90
CA SER A 208 -29.71 18.29 -22.80
C SER A 208 -30.95 18.75 -22.04
N PHE A 209 -31.68 19.70 -22.59
CA PHE A 209 -32.91 20.25 -22.02
C PHE A 209 -34.13 19.88 -22.85
N VAL A 210 -35.25 19.59 -22.18
CA VAL A 210 -36.55 19.36 -22.81
C VAL A 210 -37.54 20.36 -22.22
N ALA A 211 -38.12 21.19 -23.08
CA ALA A 211 -39.31 21.96 -22.74
C ALA A 211 -40.53 21.24 -23.32
N SER A 212 -41.57 21.07 -22.50
CA SER A 212 -42.85 20.53 -22.92
C SER A 212 -44.01 21.44 -22.55
N ALA A 213 -44.93 21.61 -23.50
CA ALA A 213 -46.14 22.40 -23.37
C ALA A 213 -47.35 21.45 -23.48
N LYS A 214 -48.09 21.32 -22.38
CA LYS A 214 -49.31 20.52 -22.31
C LYS A 214 -50.54 21.42 -22.33
N PHE A 215 -51.39 21.21 -23.32
CA PHE A 215 -52.62 21.96 -23.50
C PHE A 215 -53.82 21.24 -22.90
N GLY A 216 -54.81 22.00 -22.42
CA GLY A 216 -56.08 21.47 -21.95
C GLY A 216 -57.03 21.08 -23.09
N LYS A 217 -58.28 21.56 -23.02
CA LYS A 217 -59.37 21.16 -23.95
C LYS A 217 -59.24 21.68 -25.38
N ARG A 218 -58.30 22.61 -25.64
CA ARG A 218 -58.07 23.22 -26.96
C ARG A 218 -56.59 23.06 -27.32
N VAL A 219 -56.32 22.22 -28.30
CA VAL A 219 -54.96 21.89 -28.76
C VAL A 219 -54.65 22.73 -29.99
N PRO A 220 -53.60 23.59 -29.98
CA PRO A 220 -53.12 24.29 -31.17
C PRO A 220 -52.71 23.35 -32.30
N ARG A 221 -52.60 23.87 -33.52
CA ARG A 221 -51.98 23.14 -34.65
C ARG A 221 -50.47 23.27 -34.62
N ASP A 222 -50.01 24.51 -34.51
CA ASP A 222 -48.61 24.89 -34.50
C ASP A 222 -48.28 25.54 -33.15
N VAL A 223 -47.12 25.19 -32.59
CA VAL A 223 -46.59 25.68 -31.33
C VAL A 223 -45.08 25.86 -31.50
N ASP A 224 -44.57 27.06 -31.19
CA ASP A 224 -43.15 27.38 -31.24
C ASP A 224 -42.61 27.61 -29.83
N LEU A 225 -41.43 27.07 -29.54
CA LEU A 225 -40.60 27.50 -28.41
C LEU A 225 -39.75 28.67 -28.86
N VAL A 226 -39.90 29.83 -28.24
CA VAL A 226 -39.09 31.02 -28.51
C VAL A 226 -38.04 31.15 -27.42
N VAL A 227 -36.78 30.92 -27.77
CA VAL A 227 -35.62 31.01 -26.88
C VAL A 227 -34.93 32.35 -27.10
N THR A 228 -34.56 33.03 -26.00
CA THR A 228 -33.80 34.27 -26.00
C THR A 228 -32.55 34.12 -25.13
N TRP A 229 -31.37 34.31 -25.72
CA TRP A 229 -30.08 34.17 -25.04
C TRP A 229 -29.70 35.46 -24.31
N ALA A 230 -28.75 35.36 -23.38
CA ALA A 230 -28.19 36.51 -22.65
C ALA A 230 -27.61 37.61 -23.58
N ASN A 231 -27.23 37.27 -24.81
CA ASN A 231 -26.76 38.21 -25.83
C ASN A 231 -27.88 38.95 -26.60
N GLY A 232 -29.16 38.69 -26.27
CA GLY A 232 -30.33 39.29 -26.92
C GLY A 232 -30.71 38.69 -28.27
N GLN A 233 -30.03 37.64 -28.74
CA GLN A 233 -30.50 36.86 -29.89
C GLN A 233 -31.76 36.07 -29.53
N THR A 234 -32.60 35.81 -30.52
CA THR A 234 -33.85 35.04 -30.37
C THR A 234 -33.98 34.03 -31.49
N GLN A 235 -34.43 32.82 -31.17
CA GLN A 235 -34.63 31.71 -32.10
C GLN A 235 -35.99 31.06 -31.84
N ARG A 236 -36.70 30.74 -32.91
CA ARG A 236 -37.96 29.97 -32.87
C ARG A 236 -37.64 28.51 -33.17
N LEU A 237 -38.10 27.61 -32.31
CA LEU A 237 -37.94 26.16 -32.45
C LEU A 237 -39.32 25.50 -32.49
N PRO A 238 -39.73 24.88 -33.62
CA PRO A 238 -41.05 24.28 -33.73
C PRO A 238 -41.19 23.08 -32.80
N MET A 239 -42.23 23.06 -31.98
CA MET A 239 -42.47 21.97 -31.03
C MET A 239 -43.09 20.76 -31.73
N SER A 240 -42.56 19.56 -31.45
CA SER A 240 -43.05 18.31 -32.04
C SER A 240 -44.14 17.67 -31.16
N ARG A 241 -45.27 17.29 -31.77
CA ARG A 241 -46.31 16.48 -31.14
C ARG A 241 -46.18 15.02 -31.54
N ARG A 242 -46.24 14.08 -30.58
CA ARG A 242 -46.25 12.63 -30.84
C ARG A 242 -47.59 12.06 -30.37
N LEU A 243 -48.29 11.35 -31.27
CA LEU A 243 -49.68 10.89 -31.11
C LEU A 243 -50.70 12.04 -30.97
N GLU A 244 -51.98 11.71 -30.76
CA GLU A 244 -53.07 12.68 -30.54
C GLU A 244 -53.10 13.25 -29.10
N ASP A 245 -52.03 13.04 -28.33
CA ASP A 245 -51.85 13.60 -26.97
C ASP A 245 -51.65 15.13 -27.07
N PRO A 246 -52.30 15.96 -26.23
CA PRO A 246 -52.11 17.41 -26.21
C PRO A 246 -50.73 17.91 -25.69
N LEU A 247 -49.69 17.09 -25.83
CA LEU A 247 -48.31 17.35 -25.39
C LEU A 247 -47.40 17.69 -26.57
N PHE A 248 -46.85 18.91 -26.57
CA PHE A 248 -45.82 19.36 -27.50
C PHE A 248 -44.47 19.39 -26.78
N ALA A 249 -43.39 18.98 -27.44
CA ALA A 249 -42.04 18.99 -26.86
C ALA A 249 -40.97 19.49 -27.84
N VAL A 250 -39.95 20.18 -27.31
CA VAL A 250 -38.69 20.52 -28.00
C VAL A 250 -37.53 19.92 -27.23
N TYR A 251 -36.60 19.31 -27.96
CA TYR A 251 -35.35 18.80 -27.42
C TYR A 251 -34.20 19.73 -27.83
N LEU A 252 -33.53 20.31 -26.84
CA LEU A 252 -32.28 21.05 -26.99
C LEU A 252 -31.13 20.12 -26.60
N PRO A 253 -30.26 19.68 -27.54
CA PRO A 253 -29.25 18.66 -27.26
C PRO A 253 -28.20 19.04 -26.21
N THR A 254 -27.89 20.34 -26.09
CA THR A 254 -26.81 20.85 -25.24
C THR A 254 -27.12 22.28 -24.84
N VAL A 255 -27.11 22.56 -23.54
CA VAL A 255 -27.27 23.92 -22.99
C VAL A 255 -25.92 24.41 -22.46
N MET A 256 -25.36 25.45 -23.10
CA MET A 256 -24.05 26.01 -22.73
C MET A 256 -24.15 27.33 -21.96
N GLU A 257 -25.22 28.10 -22.17
CA GLU A 257 -25.41 29.45 -21.63
C GLU A 257 -26.84 29.60 -21.09
N PRO A 258 -27.07 30.44 -20.07
CA PRO A 258 -28.42 30.70 -19.56
C PRO A 258 -29.27 31.44 -20.60
N PHE A 259 -30.55 31.07 -20.66
CA PHE A 259 -31.51 31.65 -21.59
C PHE A 259 -32.89 31.80 -20.94
N THR A 260 -33.71 32.69 -21.48
CA THR A 260 -35.16 32.69 -21.21
C THR A 260 -35.90 32.05 -22.38
N TYR A 261 -37.04 31.43 -22.11
CA TYR A 261 -37.89 30.85 -23.13
C TYR A 261 -39.37 31.08 -22.83
N ARG A 262 -40.17 31.16 -23.89
CA ARG A 262 -41.63 31.11 -23.81
C ARG A 262 -42.20 30.24 -24.92
N VAL A 263 -43.45 29.84 -24.77
CA VAL A 263 -44.20 29.04 -25.74
C VAL A 263 -45.18 29.98 -26.45
N GLU A 264 -45.04 30.12 -27.77
CA GLU A 264 -45.96 30.90 -28.61
C GLU A 264 -46.89 29.96 -29.38
N PHE A 265 -48.20 30.21 -29.32
CA PHE A 265 -49.22 29.32 -29.91
C PHE A 265 -50.46 30.11 -30.34
N SER A 266 -50.91 29.92 -31.59
CA SER A 266 -52.19 30.49 -32.10
C SER A 266 -52.40 32.01 -31.92
N GLY A 267 -51.33 32.79 -31.71
CA GLY A 267 -51.38 34.24 -31.46
C GLY A 267 -51.30 34.65 -29.98
N ASP A 268 -51.37 33.70 -29.06
CA ASP A 268 -51.12 33.87 -27.63
C ASP A 268 -49.69 33.38 -27.26
N GLN A 269 -49.24 33.70 -26.05
CA GLN A 269 -47.93 33.32 -25.51
C GLN A 269 -48.03 32.89 -24.04
N SER A 270 -47.11 32.04 -23.59
CA SER A 270 -46.91 31.76 -22.16
C SER A 270 -46.21 32.93 -21.43
N ASP A 271 -46.09 32.81 -20.12
CA ASP A 271 -45.08 33.56 -19.36
C ASP A 271 -43.66 33.26 -19.89
N ASP A 272 -42.71 34.17 -19.66
CA ASP A 272 -41.29 33.92 -19.88
C ASP A 272 -40.71 33.10 -18.72
N TYR A 273 -40.12 31.95 -19.03
CA TYR A 273 -39.43 31.06 -18.10
C TYR A 273 -37.91 31.19 -18.23
N ARG A 274 -37.18 31.05 -17.13
CA ARG A 274 -35.72 31.11 -17.07
C ARG A 274 -35.11 29.72 -16.98
N VAL A 275 -34.15 29.44 -17.85
CA VAL A 275 -33.19 28.34 -17.71
C VAL A 275 -31.85 28.91 -17.27
N GLY A 276 -31.48 28.69 -16.01
CA GLY A 276 -30.13 28.96 -15.53
C GLY A 276 -29.17 27.84 -15.90
N VAL A 277 -27.88 28.16 -15.95
CA VAL A 277 -26.82 27.19 -16.22
C VAL A 277 -25.80 27.23 -15.10
N PHE A 278 -25.45 26.08 -14.56
CA PHE A 278 -24.44 25.93 -13.52
C PHE A 278 -23.37 24.91 -13.89
N GLN A 279 -22.20 25.05 -13.26
CA GLN A 279 -21.15 24.04 -13.23
C GLN A 279 -20.93 23.60 -11.78
N TYR A 280 -20.70 22.31 -11.57
CA TYR A 280 -20.21 21.80 -10.30
C TYR A 280 -18.76 22.26 -10.06
N PRO A 281 -18.32 22.37 -8.80
CA PRO A 281 -16.90 22.47 -8.47
C PRO A 281 -16.10 21.30 -9.03
N GLU A 282 -14.97 21.58 -9.65
CA GLU A 282 -14.06 20.58 -10.19
C GLU A 282 -12.59 21.02 -10.01
N LEU A 283 -11.73 20.05 -9.73
CA LEU A 283 -10.28 20.21 -9.69
C LEU A 283 -9.72 20.22 -11.10
N VAL A 284 -9.09 21.32 -11.49
CA VAL A 284 -8.42 21.50 -12.79
C VAL A 284 -6.98 21.00 -12.75
N GLN A 285 -6.23 21.32 -11.68
CA GLN A 285 -4.82 20.96 -11.52
C GLN A 285 -4.45 20.89 -10.03
N ALA A 286 -3.52 20.01 -9.66
CA ALA A 286 -2.97 19.96 -8.30
C ALA A 286 -1.43 19.88 -8.27
N ASP A 287 -0.77 20.93 -7.80
CA ASP A 287 0.69 21.02 -7.75
C ASP A 287 1.20 20.76 -6.33
N ALA A 288 2.30 20.00 -6.21
CA ALA A 288 2.92 19.65 -4.94
C ALA A 288 4.31 20.27 -4.83
N THR A 289 4.54 21.11 -3.82
CA THR A 289 5.88 21.57 -3.43
C THR A 289 6.34 20.76 -2.21
N LEU A 290 7.48 20.08 -2.33
CA LEU A 290 8.12 19.32 -1.27
C LEU A 290 9.32 20.10 -0.75
N LYS A 291 9.34 20.42 0.54
CA LYS A 291 10.52 20.91 1.24
C LYS A 291 11.02 19.81 2.16
N PHE A 292 12.09 19.14 1.74
CA PHE A 292 12.66 18.02 2.49
C PHE A 292 13.33 18.52 3.79
N PRO A 293 13.48 17.65 4.81
CA PRO A 293 14.24 17.97 6.00
C PRO A 293 15.74 18.15 5.72
N ASP A 294 16.38 18.99 6.53
CA ASP A 294 17.82 19.31 6.40
C ASP A 294 18.71 18.06 6.43
N TYR A 295 18.35 17.04 7.22
CA TYR A 295 19.11 15.78 7.32
C TYR A 295 19.18 14.99 6.01
N THR A 296 18.29 15.25 5.05
CA THR A 296 18.31 14.59 3.75
C THR A 296 19.33 15.20 2.78
N GLY A 297 19.77 16.44 3.03
CA GLY A 297 20.58 17.24 2.12
C GLY A 297 19.91 17.57 0.77
N LEU A 298 18.60 17.34 0.62
CA LEU A 298 17.87 17.51 -0.64
C LEU A 298 17.27 18.91 -0.79
N GLU A 299 17.46 19.53 -1.95
CA GLU A 299 16.79 20.77 -2.32
C GLU A 299 15.27 20.57 -2.50
N SER A 300 14.50 21.61 -2.19
CA SER A 300 13.05 21.62 -2.37
C SER A 300 12.64 21.33 -3.82
N LYS A 301 11.60 20.52 -4.00
CA LYS A 301 11.16 19.99 -5.30
C LYS A 301 9.70 20.28 -5.57
N GLU A 302 9.39 20.82 -6.74
CA GLU A 302 8.03 20.97 -7.24
C GLU A 302 7.64 19.81 -8.17
N ILE A 303 6.40 19.36 -8.08
CA ILE A 303 5.79 18.33 -8.92
C ILE A 303 4.44 18.87 -9.39
N LEU A 304 4.35 19.17 -10.69
CA LEU A 304 3.14 19.71 -11.31
C LEU A 304 2.09 18.62 -11.58
N ASP A 305 0.81 18.98 -11.45
CA ASP A 305 -0.37 18.14 -11.67
C ASP A 305 -0.24 16.69 -11.14
N SER A 306 0.13 16.55 -9.86
CA SER A 306 0.27 15.24 -9.22
C SER A 306 -0.60 15.08 -7.97
N ARG A 307 -1.47 14.07 -8.07
CA ARG A 307 -2.29 13.54 -6.97
C ARG A 307 -1.56 12.46 -6.17
N ARG A 308 -0.35 12.06 -6.58
CA ARG A 308 0.48 11.09 -5.85
C ARG A 308 1.84 11.68 -5.54
N VAL A 309 2.14 11.79 -4.25
CA VAL A 309 3.41 12.28 -3.73
C VAL A 309 4.14 11.12 -3.05
N SER A 310 5.47 11.14 -3.11
CA SER A 310 6.32 10.24 -2.34
C SER A 310 7.55 11.02 -1.89
N ALA A 311 7.76 11.10 -0.59
CA ALA A 311 8.82 11.90 0.03
C ALA A 311 9.29 11.25 1.34
N VAL A 312 10.37 11.78 1.91
CA VAL A 312 10.92 11.29 3.18
C VAL A 312 10.07 11.78 4.35
N GLU A 313 10.02 11.02 5.43
CA GLU A 313 9.47 11.42 6.72
C GLU A 313 9.98 12.80 7.19
N GLY A 314 9.13 13.59 7.83
CA GLY A 314 9.41 14.96 8.24
C GLY A 314 9.33 16.02 7.12
N THR A 315 9.19 15.64 5.85
CA THR A 315 9.02 16.59 4.72
C THR A 315 7.81 17.50 4.94
N ASP A 316 7.98 18.80 4.68
CA ASP A 316 6.87 19.75 4.60
C ASP A 316 6.30 19.71 3.16
N LEU A 317 5.08 19.19 2.98
CA LEU A 317 4.34 19.18 1.72
C LEU A 317 3.39 20.39 1.67
N THR A 318 3.56 21.27 0.69
CA THR A 318 2.53 22.24 0.30
C THR A 318 1.81 21.74 -0.95
N TRP A 319 0.50 21.47 -0.85
CA TRP A 319 -0.34 21.17 -2.01
C TRP A 319 -1.13 22.41 -2.42
N ARG A 320 -1.17 22.69 -3.72
CA ARG A 320 -1.95 23.80 -4.31
C ARG A 320 -2.92 23.27 -5.35
N PHE A 321 -4.19 23.57 -5.18
CA PHE A 321 -5.30 23.09 -5.99
C PHE A 321 -5.85 24.26 -6.80
N GLN A 322 -5.88 24.12 -8.13
CA GLN A 322 -6.56 25.05 -9.02
C GLN A 322 -7.94 24.48 -9.35
N LEU A 323 -9.00 25.25 -9.11
CA LEU A 323 -10.38 24.88 -9.39
C LEU A 323 -10.92 25.59 -10.64
N ASN A 324 -12.04 25.11 -11.16
CA ASN A 324 -12.76 25.73 -12.28
C ASN A 324 -13.56 26.98 -11.88
N LYS A 325 -13.92 27.11 -10.60
CA LYS A 325 -14.71 28.21 -10.01
C LYS A 325 -14.33 28.40 -8.55
N ALA A 326 -14.56 29.59 -8.00
CA ALA A 326 -14.49 29.82 -6.56
C ALA A 326 -15.57 28.99 -5.83
N VAL A 327 -15.23 28.47 -4.65
CA VAL A 327 -16.11 27.63 -3.83
C VAL A 327 -16.28 28.19 -2.43
N ALA A 328 -17.39 27.84 -1.77
CA ALA A 328 -17.70 28.27 -0.41
C ALA A 328 -16.88 27.48 0.62
N LYS A 329 -16.59 26.21 0.33
CA LYS A 329 -15.76 25.32 1.13
C LYS A 329 -14.92 24.40 0.24
N ALA A 330 -13.71 24.11 0.69
CA ALA A 330 -12.84 23.09 0.12
C ALA A 330 -12.06 22.42 1.25
N TRP A 331 -12.05 21.10 1.31
CA TRP A 331 -11.33 20.35 2.34
C TRP A 331 -10.86 18.98 1.84
N LEU A 332 -9.88 18.42 2.55
CA LEU A 332 -9.43 17.04 2.39
C LEU A 332 -10.00 16.19 3.53
N GLU A 333 -10.60 15.04 3.19
CA GLU A 333 -11.06 14.03 4.16
C GLU A 333 -10.17 12.78 4.08
N SER A 334 -9.68 12.28 5.22
CA SER A 334 -8.88 11.05 5.30
C SER A 334 -9.74 9.77 5.42
N GLU A 335 -9.13 8.59 5.30
CA GLU A 335 -9.83 7.31 5.58
C GLU A 335 -10.27 7.14 7.05
N SER A 336 -9.74 7.94 7.99
CA SER A 336 -10.15 7.95 9.41
C SER A 336 -11.21 9.01 9.73
N GLY A 337 -11.60 9.87 8.77
CA GLY A 337 -12.54 10.98 8.98
C GLY A 337 -11.93 12.24 9.59
N GLU A 338 -10.59 12.36 9.60
CA GLU A 338 -9.92 13.66 9.83
C GLU A 338 -10.16 14.57 8.62
N GLU A 339 -10.55 15.82 8.86
CA GLU A 339 -10.81 16.85 7.85
C GLU A 339 -9.79 17.99 7.92
N ILE A 340 -9.24 18.40 6.78
CA ILE A 340 -8.29 19.52 6.66
C ILE A 340 -8.83 20.54 5.67
N GLU A 341 -9.23 21.71 6.17
CA GLU A 341 -9.72 22.83 5.35
C GLU A 341 -8.59 23.43 4.48
N LEU A 342 -8.93 23.82 3.25
CA LEU A 342 -7.99 24.45 2.32
C LEU A 342 -8.10 25.98 2.38
N ASN A 343 -6.96 26.66 2.49
CA ASN A 343 -6.90 28.12 2.51
C ASN A 343 -6.95 28.68 1.08
N VAL A 344 -7.77 29.70 0.83
CA VAL A 344 -7.80 30.38 -0.47
C VAL A 344 -6.54 31.25 -0.68
N ASP A 345 -5.98 31.23 -1.89
CA ASP A 345 -4.86 32.08 -2.30
C ASP A 345 -5.35 33.54 -2.43
N ALA A 346 -4.67 34.47 -1.75
CA ALA A 346 -5.04 35.88 -1.76
C ALA A 346 -4.92 36.54 -3.15
N ALA A 347 -4.20 35.95 -4.09
CA ALA A 347 -4.05 36.44 -5.46
C ALA A 347 -5.06 35.85 -6.45
N LEU A 348 -5.64 34.67 -6.16
CA LEU A 348 -6.52 33.91 -7.06
C LEU A 348 -7.61 33.18 -6.26
N ASP A 349 -8.85 33.65 -6.34
CA ASP A 349 -10.04 33.12 -5.66
C ASP A 349 -10.46 31.69 -6.08
N THR A 350 -9.81 31.16 -7.12
CA THR A 350 -9.98 29.80 -7.65
C THR A 350 -8.84 28.86 -7.23
N ARG A 351 -7.83 29.35 -6.51
CA ARG A 351 -6.67 28.59 -6.07
C ARG A 351 -6.68 28.44 -4.56
N TYR A 352 -6.41 27.23 -4.10
CA TYR A 352 -6.48 26.85 -2.69
C TYR A 352 -5.19 26.10 -2.30
N GLU A 353 -4.72 26.24 -1.06
CA GLU A 353 -3.56 25.53 -0.55
C GLU A 353 -3.74 24.91 0.83
N THR A 354 -2.97 23.86 1.09
CA THR A 354 -2.77 23.28 2.42
C THR A 354 -1.33 22.84 2.62
N GLN A 355 -0.91 22.75 3.88
CA GLN A 355 0.43 22.36 4.29
C GLN A 355 0.33 21.18 5.24
N LEU A 356 1.07 20.11 4.92
CA LEU A 356 1.06 18.83 5.62
C LEU A 356 2.49 18.45 5.98
N LYS A 357 2.77 18.19 7.26
CA LYS A 357 4.04 17.57 7.66
C LYS A 357 3.91 16.05 7.56
N LEU A 358 4.77 15.43 6.76
CA LEU A 358 4.61 14.03 6.38
C LEU A 358 5.23 13.10 7.43
N SER A 359 4.40 12.33 8.14
CA SER A 359 4.84 11.33 9.14
C SER A 359 4.49 9.89 8.78
N ALA A 360 3.41 9.66 8.03
CA ALA A 360 2.95 8.31 7.66
C ALA A 360 2.26 8.30 6.28
N ASP A 361 2.14 7.11 5.69
CA ASP A 361 1.33 6.88 4.48
C ASP A 361 -0.12 7.33 4.70
N GLN A 362 -0.62 8.20 3.83
CA GLN A 362 -1.96 8.81 3.96
C GLN A 362 -2.69 8.84 2.62
N LYS A 363 -4.02 8.73 2.69
CA LYS A 363 -4.92 8.98 1.56
C LYS A 363 -5.93 10.04 1.95
N TRP A 364 -6.18 10.95 1.01
CA TRP A 364 -7.09 12.08 1.18
C TRP A 364 -8.07 12.12 0.01
N LYS A 365 -9.32 12.49 0.26
CA LYS A 365 -10.33 12.79 -0.76
C LYS A 365 -10.58 14.28 -0.77
N LEU A 366 -10.61 14.88 -1.96
CA LEU A 366 -10.95 16.29 -2.11
C LEU A 366 -12.47 16.49 -2.19
N HIS A 367 -12.99 17.26 -1.24
CA HIS A 367 -14.38 17.70 -1.16
C HIS A 367 -14.45 19.21 -1.42
N LEU A 368 -15.39 19.62 -2.25
CA LEU A 368 -15.61 21.00 -2.70
C LEU A 368 -17.10 21.29 -2.67
N ALA A 369 -17.53 22.44 -2.14
CA ALA A 369 -18.93 22.86 -2.15
C ALA A 369 -19.07 24.33 -2.57
N ASP A 370 -19.92 24.63 -3.57
CA ASP A 370 -20.20 26.01 -3.98
C ASP A 370 -21.19 26.74 -3.07
N ASN A 371 -21.41 28.03 -3.33
CA ASN A 371 -22.31 28.90 -2.55
C ASN A 371 -23.79 28.44 -2.56
N ASP A 372 -24.19 27.62 -3.53
CA ASP A 372 -25.54 27.05 -3.62
C ASP A 372 -25.61 25.63 -3.00
N GLY A 373 -24.53 25.17 -2.36
CA GLY A 373 -24.43 23.86 -1.74
C GLY A 373 -24.20 22.70 -2.72
N ARG A 374 -23.73 22.96 -3.95
CA ARG A 374 -23.44 21.90 -4.94
C ARG A 374 -22.03 21.36 -4.74
N GLU A 375 -21.92 20.05 -4.55
CA GLU A 375 -20.65 19.35 -4.32
C GLU A 375 -19.96 18.85 -5.61
N ASN A 376 -18.66 18.57 -5.56
CA ASN A 376 -17.94 17.99 -6.69
C ASN A 376 -18.42 16.56 -7.03
N ARG A 377 -18.72 16.33 -8.31
CA ARG A 377 -19.23 15.02 -8.80
C ARG A 377 -18.25 13.85 -8.65
N THR A 378 -16.95 14.15 -8.68
CA THR A 378 -15.89 13.15 -8.54
C THR A 378 -15.02 13.57 -7.37
N LEU A 379 -15.00 12.73 -6.33
CA LEU A 379 -14.05 12.86 -5.22
C LEU A 379 -12.66 12.47 -5.75
N ASN A 380 -11.77 13.45 -5.85
CA ASN A 380 -10.43 13.21 -6.34
C ASN A 380 -9.58 12.64 -5.20
N GLU A 381 -9.06 11.43 -5.38
CA GLU A 381 -8.17 10.79 -4.40
C GLU A 381 -6.73 11.29 -4.56
N PHE A 382 -6.14 11.63 -3.41
CA PHE A 382 -4.76 12.03 -3.23
C PHE A 382 -4.04 11.01 -2.36
N VAL A 383 -2.82 10.63 -2.74
CA VAL A 383 -2.03 9.60 -2.05
C VAL A 383 -0.66 10.15 -1.70
N VAL A 384 -0.39 10.27 -0.41
CA VAL A 384 0.95 10.53 0.12
C VAL A 384 1.58 9.19 0.49
N ARG A 385 2.82 8.96 0.03
CA ARG A 385 3.67 7.91 0.57
C ARG A 385 4.86 8.51 1.30
N VAL A 386 5.16 7.96 2.47
CA VAL A 386 6.25 8.41 3.32
C VAL A 386 7.32 7.33 3.35
N LEU A 387 8.56 7.74 3.12
CA LEU A 387 9.74 6.90 3.30
C LEU A 387 10.29 7.20 4.69
N GLU A 388 10.10 6.27 5.62
CA GLU A 388 10.57 6.31 7.01
C GLU A 388 12.08 6.57 7.10
N ASN A 389 12.51 7.35 8.09
CA ASN A 389 13.94 7.54 8.41
C ASN A 389 14.37 6.49 9.46
N ARG A 390 15.07 5.45 9.00
CA ARG A 390 15.39 4.28 9.80
C ARG A 390 16.67 4.49 10.61
N PRO A 391 16.79 3.92 11.82
CA PRO A 391 18.02 3.98 12.59
C PRO A 391 19.17 3.21 11.88
N PRO A 392 20.44 3.60 12.13
CA PRO A 392 21.62 2.91 11.59
C PRO A 392 21.63 1.41 11.84
N GLU A 393 21.93 0.65 10.79
CA GLU A 393 22.23 -0.78 10.88
C GLU A 393 23.67 -0.96 11.41
N LEU A 394 23.78 -1.38 12.68
CA LEU A 394 25.02 -1.85 13.28
C LEU A 394 25.11 -3.37 13.16
N LYS A 395 26.17 -3.87 12.53
CA LYS A 395 26.43 -5.30 12.41
C LYS A 395 27.85 -5.64 12.87
N PRO A 396 28.04 -6.08 14.13
CA PRO A 396 29.33 -6.58 14.60
C PRO A 396 29.86 -7.70 13.69
N THR A 397 31.10 -7.54 13.23
CA THR A 397 31.80 -8.49 12.35
C THR A 397 32.87 -9.27 13.12
N VAL A 398 33.49 -8.63 14.11
CA VAL A 398 34.35 -9.26 15.12
C VAL A 398 33.87 -8.80 16.49
N ALA A 399 32.97 -9.59 17.08
CA ALA A 399 32.51 -9.42 18.46
C ALA A 399 32.00 -10.77 18.97
N ARG A 400 32.38 -11.13 20.19
CA ARG A 400 31.95 -12.35 20.89
C ARG A 400 32.34 -12.28 22.36
N ASP A 401 31.69 -13.11 23.15
CA ASP A 401 32.16 -13.38 24.51
C ASP A 401 33.40 -14.28 24.46
N GLN A 402 34.44 -13.92 25.22
CA GLN A 402 35.68 -14.69 25.28
C GLN A 402 36.53 -14.39 26.52
N SER A 403 37.47 -15.28 26.85
CA SER A 403 38.47 -15.04 27.90
C SER A 403 39.80 -14.54 27.31
N VAL A 404 40.36 -13.46 27.85
CA VAL A 404 41.57 -12.77 27.37
C VAL A 404 42.63 -12.69 28.46
N SER A 405 43.92 -12.60 28.10
CA SER A 405 44.98 -12.35 29.08
C SER A 405 45.13 -10.84 29.40
N PRO A 406 45.66 -10.47 30.58
CA PRO A 406 45.97 -9.07 30.92
C PRO A 406 46.94 -8.34 29.98
N LEU A 407 47.66 -9.05 29.10
CA LEU A 407 48.57 -8.46 28.09
C LEU A 407 48.13 -8.84 26.66
N GLU A 408 46.84 -9.16 26.47
CA GLU A 408 46.27 -9.49 25.17
C GLU A 408 45.60 -8.27 24.55
N GLU A 409 45.69 -8.16 23.23
CA GLU A 409 45.01 -7.15 22.43
C GLU A 409 43.74 -7.78 21.82
N LEU A 410 42.57 -7.23 22.11
CA LEU A 410 41.29 -7.73 21.60
C LEU A 410 40.84 -6.92 20.38
N GLU A 411 40.97 -7.52 19.20
CA GLU A 411 40.42 -6.96 17.95
C GLU A 411 38.89 -7.05 17.96
N VAL A 412 38.25 -5.91 17.71
CA VAL A 412 36.79 -5.76 17.66
C VAL A 412 36.40 -4.95 16.44
N ALA A 413 35.36 -5.37 15.72
CA ALA A 413 34.93 -4.70 14.49
C ALA A 413 33.42 -4.79 14.25
N ALA A 414 32.88 -3.78 13.56
CA ALA A 414 31.49 -3.72 13.11
C ALA A 414 31.34 -3.03 11.76
N ASP A 415 30.42 -3.53 10.95
CA ASP A 415 29.90 -2.80 9.80
C ASP A 415 28.81 -1.80 10.26
N VAL A 416 28.84 -0.60 9.71
CA VAL A 416 27.83 0.46 9.92
C VAL A 416 27.22 0.85 8.57
N TRP A 417 25.90 1.04 8.55
CA TRP A 417 25.16 1.49 7.36
C TRP A 417 23.93 2.31 7.76
N ASP A 418 23.61 3.36 7.01
CA ASP A 418 22.41 4.20 7.21
C ASP A 418 21.84 4.67 5.85
N ASP A 419 20.58 5.13 5.76
CA ASP A 419 20.00 5.66 4.51
C ASP A 419 20.18 7.16 4.25
N PHE A 420 20.47 7.98 5.26
CA PHE A 420 20.76 9.42 5.15
C PHE A 420 22.17 9.80 5.60
N GLY A 421 22.76 9.08 6.55
CA GLY A 421 24.16 9.19 6.94
C GLY A 421 24.38 9.00 8.43
N VAL A 422 25.65 8.77 8.80
CA VAL A 422 26.05 8.58 10.21
C VAL A 422 26.97 9.73 10.60
N LEU A 423 26.59 10.49 11.62
CA LEU A 423 27.38 11.59 12.16
C LEU A 423 28.65 11.07 12.83
N ARG A 424 28.50 10.04 13.66
CA ARG A 424 29.57 9.46 14.49
C ARG A 424 29.26 7.99 14.73
N TYR A 425 30.26 7.14 14.74
CA TYR A 425 30.11 5.75 15.18
C TYR A 425 31.37 5.30 15.90
N GLY A 426 31.20 4.36 16.82
CA GLY A 426 32.23 4.01 17.76
C GLY A 426 31.98 2.69 18.47
N ILE A 427 32.87 2.43 19.41
CA ILE A 427 32.74 1.39 20.43
C ILE A 427 32.77 2.07 21.80
N SER A 428 31.94 1.58 22.72
CA SER A 428 32.02 1.90 24.14
C SER A 428 32.48 0.66 24.88
N TYR A 429 33.40 0.80 25.85
CA TYR A 429 33.84 -0.30 26.69
C TYR A 429 34.22 0.15 28.09
N ALA A 430 33.98 -0.70 29.09
CA ALA A 430 34.32 -0.46 30.49
C ALA A 430 34.93 -1.72 31.11
N LEU A 431 36.03 -1.56 31.85
CA LEU A 431 36.72 -2.65 32.54
C LEU A 431 36.43 -2.58 34.05
N ALA A 432 35.80 -3.62 34.60
CA ALA A 432 35.38 -3.70 36.00
C ALA A 432 34.58 -2.45 36.45
N ALA A 433 35.13 -1.66 37.37
CA ALA A 433 34.54 -0.41 37.87
C ALA A 433 35.23 0.85 37.31
N GLN A 434 36.00 0.73 36.22
CA GLN A 434 36.57 1.89 35.53
C GLN A 434 35.47 2.67 34.77
N PRO A 435 35.65 3.99 34.54
CA PRO A 435 34.72 4.77 33.72
C PRO A 435 34.57 4.22 32.30
N LEU A 436 33.38 4.36 31.72
CA LEU A 436 33.13 4.02 30.32
C LEU A 436 34.04 4.83 29.38
N ALA A 437 34.82 4.13 28.57
CA ALA A 437 35.61 4.71 27.50
C ALA A 437 34.84 4.60 26.17
N GLU A 438 34.88 5.66 25.37
CA GLU A 438 34.35 5.66 23.99
C GLU A 438 35.50 5.88 23.00
N HIS A 439 35.50 5.13 21.91
CA HIS A 439 36.45 5.28 20.80
C HIS A 439 35.70 5.39 19.47
N LEU A 440 36.02 6.41 18.67
CA LEU A 440 35.46 6.58 17.32
C LEU A 440 36.14 5.63 16.35
N LEU A 441 35.35 4.96 15.51
CA LEU A 441 35.84 3.95 14.56
C LEU A 441 36.14 4.52 13.16
N GLY A 442 35.81 5.79 12.91
CA GLY A 442 36.14 6.49 11.67
C GLY A 442 35.48 7.86 11.54
N ASP A 443 35.57 8.43 10.34
CA ASP A 443 34.95 9.70 9.95
C ASP A 443 33.43 9.55 9.69
N PRO A 444 32.64 10.66 9.70
CA PRO A 444 31.21 10.62 9.36
C PRO A 444 30.94 9.97 8.00
N LEU A 445 29.82 9.25 7.88
CA LEU A 445 29.44 8.51 6.68
C LEU A 445 28.30 9.21 5.93
N ASP A 446 28.42 9.37 4.61
CA ASP A 446 27.29 9.76 3.78
C ASP A 446 26.24 8.62 3.73
N GLY A 447 24.97 8.99 3.56
CA GLY A 447 23.88 8.03 3.41
C GLY A 447 24.09 6.99 2.31
N LYS A 448 23.63 5.77 2.60
CA LYS A 448 23.66 4.56 1.75
C LYS A 448 25.04 3.93 1.54
N GLN A 449 26.09 4.42 2.21
CA GLN A 449 27.40 3.77 2.24
C GLN A 449 27.49 2.76 3.39
N ARG A 450 28.17 1.62 3.16
CA ARG A 450 28.49 0.64 4.21
C ARG A 450 29.99 0.66 4.46
N THR A 451 30.38 0.88 5.71
CA THR A 451 31.79 0.98 6.13
C THR A 451 32.04 0.02 7.28
N SER A 452 33.19 -0.63 7.30
CA SER A 452 33.63 -1.47 8.41
C SER A 452 34.62 -0.68 9.27
N GLY A 453 34.35 -0.58 10.57
CA GLY A 453 35.22 0.05 11.56
C GLY A 453 35.78 -0.99 12.51
N SER A 454 37.07 -0.90 12.83
CA SER A 454 37.79 -1.82 13.73
C SER A 454 38.58 -1.07 14.79
N HIS A 455 38.61 -1.60 16.00
CA HIS A 455 39.43 -1.12 17.11
C HIS A 455 40.17 -2.29 17.77
N LEU A 456 41.21 -1.98 18.52
CA LEU A 456 42.05 -2.93 19.22
C LEU A 456 42.10 -2.52 20.70
N ILE A 457 41.41 -3.29 21.55
CA ILE A 457 41.33 -3.01 22.98
C ILE A 457 42.58 -3.61 23.64
N ASP A 458 43.48 -2.75 24.09
CA ASP A 458 44.75 -3.09 24.75
C ASP A 458 44.54 -3.25 26.27
N PHE A 459 44.57 -4.49 26.75
CA PHE A 459 44.41 -4.80 28.18
C PHE A 459 45.65 -4.44 29.02
N GLU A 460 46.85 -4.37 28.43
CA GLU A 460 48.07 -3.95 29.12
C GLU A 460 48.00 -2.44 29.43
N ALA A 461 47.61 -1.63 28.44
CA ALA A 461 47.42 -0.19 28.61
C ALA A 461 46.28 0.15 29.60
N MET A 462 45.23 -0.66 29.66
CA MET A 462 44.15 -0.53 30.65
C MET A 462 44.53 -1.03 32.06
N GLN A 463 45.74 -1.57 32.24
CA GLN A 463 46.23 -2.17 33.49
C GLN A 463 45.29 -3.25 34.01
N ALA A 464 44.82 -4.12 33.11
CA ALA A 464 43.91 -5.19 33.45
C ALA A 464 44.52 -6.12 34.50
N GLU A 465 43.70 -6.53 35.47
CA GLU A 465 44.06 -7.57 36.43
C GLU A 465 43.23 -8.83 36.14
N PRO A 466 43.71 -10.02 36.51
CA PRO A 466 42.90 -11.22 36.41
C PRO A 466 41.59 -11.12 37.20
N ASP A 467 40.62 -11.90 36.76
CA ASP A 467 39.27 -11.98 37.32
C ASP A 467 38.51 -10.64 37.21
N GLN A 468 38.87 -9.80 36.23
CA GLN A 468 38.13 -8.60 35.81
C GLN A 468 37.25 -8.86 34.58
N LEU A 469 36.16 -8.11 34.45
CA LEU A 469 35.20 -8.16 33.34
C LEU A 469 35.31 -6.89 32.48
N LEU A 470 35.55 -7.03 31.18
CA LEU A 470 35.28 -5.97 30.21
C LEU A 470 33.88 -6.15 29.62
N ALA A 471 33.03 -5.14 29.67
CA ALA A 471 31.79 -5.08 28.90
C ALA A 471 31.95 -4.09 27.74
N TYR A 472 31.53 -4.46 26.52
CA TYR A 472 31.66 -3.62 25.32
C TYR A 472 30.48 -3.72 24.35
N HIS A 473 30.20 -2.64 23.63
CA HIS A 473 29.17 -2.55 22.58
C HIS A 473 29.54 -1.49 21.54
N PHE A 474 28.99 -1.61 20.33
CA PHE A 474 29.13 -0.64 19.25
C PHE A 474 27.95 0.31 19.20
N TRP A 475 28.18 1.53 18.73
CA TRP A 475 27.16 2.56 18.61
C TRP A 475 27.30 3.39 17.33
N ALA A 476 26.20 3.97 16.87
CA ALA A 476 26.15 4.93 15.76
C ALA A 476 25.12 6.04 16.05
N GLU A 477 25.47 7.27 15.69
CA GLU A 477 24.65 8.47 15.83
C GLU A 477 24.21 8.97 14.44
N ASP A 478 22.91 9.09 14.21
CA ASP A 478 22.27 9.65 13.01
C ASP A 478 21.45 10.90 13.35
N ILE A 479 20.79 11.51 12.36
CA ILE A 479 19.74 12.50 12.60
C ILE A 479 18.38 11.85 12.34
N GLY A 480 17.55 11.78 13.37
CA GLY A 480 16.20 11.22 13.30
C GLY A 480 15.21 12.06 12.46
N PRO A 481 14.00 11.53 12.20
CA PRO A 481 12.98 12.22 11.40
C PRO A 481 12.48 13.55 12.00
N ASP A 482 12.72 13.77 13.28
CA ASP A 482 12.43 15.01 13.99
C ASP A 482 13.51 16.10 13.82
N GLY A 483 14.68 15.74 13.26
CA GLY A 483 15.84 16.61 13.08
C GLY A 483 16.82 16.62 14.24
N ASN A 484 16.64 15.79 15.28
CA ASN A 484 17.56 15.68 16.42
C ASN A 484 18.52 14.49 16.25
N PRO A 485 19.70 14.51 16.90
CA PRO A 485 20.57 13.35 16.96
C PRO A 485 19.90 12.17 17.65
N ARG A 486 19.93 11.01 17.00
CA ARG A 486 19.48 9.70 17.53
C ARG A 486 20.70 8.79 17.63
N ARG A 487 20.79 7.99 18.69
CA ARG A 487 21.88 7.01 18.89
C ARG A 487 21.31 5.60 18.89
N THR A 488 21.95 4.73 18.13
CA THR A 488 21.62 3.30 17.99
C THR A 488 22.77 2.47 18.54
N GLU A 489 22.44 1.35 19.19
CA GLU A 489 23.34 0.57 20.03
C GLU A 489 23.31 -0.91 19.65
N SER A 490 24.47 -1.58 19.59
CA SER A 490 24.57 -3.00 19.28
C SER A 490 24.21 -3.90 20.46
N ASP A 491 24.22 -5.21 20.26
CA ASP A 491 24.28 -6.17 21.37
C ASP A 491 25.55 -5.91 22.21
N MET A 492 25.49 -6.21 23.51
CA MET A 492 26.63 -6.08 24.42
C MET A 492 27.34 -7.42 24.57
N TYR A 493 28.66 -7.36 24.63
CA TYR A 493 29.58 -8.49 24.68
C TYR A 493 30.53 -8.37 25.86
N PHE A 494 31.10 -9.50 26.28
CA PHE A 494 31.92 -9.60 27.49
C PHE A 494 33.30 -10.21 27.22
N ALA A 495 34.35 -9.64 27.82
CA ALA A 495 35.66 -10.28 27.88
C ALA A 495 36.10 -10.51 29.34
N GLU A 496 36.31 -11.78 29.71
CA GLU A 496 36.81 -12.17 31.03
C GLU A 496 38.33 -12.19 31.06
N VAL A 497 38.97 -11.43 31.95
CA VAL A 497 40.43 -11.40 32.07
C VAL A 497 40.90 -12.61 32.87
N ARG A 498 41.53 -13.59 32.21
CA ARG A 498 42.02 -14.84 32.83
C ARG A 498 43.47 -14.74 33.29
N ARG A 499 43.86 -15.58 34.25
CA ARG A 499 45.24 -15.67 34.75
C ARG A 499 46.19 -16.26 33.70
N PHE A 500 47.45 -15.79 33.68
CA PHE A 500 48.48 -16.29 32.74
C PHE A 500 48.88 -17.75 33.01
N GLU A 501 49.09 -18.10 34.27
CA GLU A 501 49.65 -19.40 34.69
C GLU A 501 48.56 -20.38 35.14
N GLU A 502 47.76 -20.88 34.20
CA GLU A 502 47.16 -22.20 34.40
C GLU A 502 48.23 -23.27 34.20
N ILE A 503 48.97 -23.56 35.28
CA ILE A 503 49.97 -24.63 35.30
C ILE A 503 49.24 -25.98 35.25
N PHE A 504 48.97 -26.48 34.04
CA PHE A 504 48.55 -27.86 33.82
C PHE A 504 49.64 -28.81 34.32
N ARG A 505 49.49 -29.28 35.56
CA ARG A 505 50.30 -30.39 36.07
C ARG A 505 49.73 -31.68 35.48
N GLU A 506 50.52 -32.39 34.68
CA GLU A 506 50.25 -33.79 34.37
C GLU A 506 50.17 -34.58 35.68
N GLY A 507 48.96 -34.97 36.07
CA GLY A 507 48.77 -36.03 37.06
C GLY A 507 49.08 -37.37 36.42
N GLU A 508 49.72 -38.28 37.18
CA GLU A 508 49.99 -39.65 36.70
C GLU A 508 48.68 -40.30 36.22
N SER A 509 48.69 -40.81 34.99
CA SER A 509 47.48 -41.26 34.29
C SER A 509 46.82 -42.46 34.99
N PRO A 510 45.55 -42.34 35.45
CA PRO A 510 44.74 -43.51 35.74
C PRO A 510 44.39 -44.20 34.42
N ALA A 511 44.54 -45.52 34.36
CA ALA A 511 44.36 -46.26 33.11
C ALA A 511 42.88 -46.34 32.67
N GLY A 512 42.55 -45.65 31.58
CA GLY A 512 41.39 -45.92 30.72
C GLY A 512 40.08 -45.20 31.07
N GLY A 513 39.72 -44.17 30.28
CA GLY A 513 38.40 -43.52 30.39
C GLY A 513 38.30 -42.10 29.81
N GLU A 514 38.70 -41.88 28.56
CA GLU A 514 38.81 -40.55 27.91
C GLU A 514 37.48 -39.79 27.66
N GLN A 515 36.39 -40.17 28.33
CA GLN A 515 35.10 -39.43 28.31
C GLN A 515 34.58 -39.05 29.71
N GLN A 516 35.32 -39.30 30.79
CA GLN A 516 34.96 -38.84 32.14
C GLN A 516 35.90 -37.79 32.73
N GLN A 517 37.06 -37.51 32.12
CA GLN A 517 38.06 -36.61 32.71
C GLN A 517 37.65 -35.13 32.76
N GLN A 518 36.81 -34.63 31.84
CA GLN A 518 36.22 -33.27 31.96
C GLN A 518 35.18 -33.15 33.07
N GLN A 519 34.56 -34.26 33.54
CA GLN A 519 33.68 -34.23 34.72
C GLN A 519 34.43 -34.50 36.03
N GLN A 520 35.54 -35.24 35.99
CA GLN A 520 36.22 -35.69 37.21
C GLN A 520 37.29 -34.72 37.74
N GLN A 521 37.78 -33.77 36.94
CA GLN A 521 38.57 -32.63 37.46
C GLN A 521 37.69 -31.52 38.05
N ASN A 522 36.39 -31.47 37.72
CA ASN A 522 35.44 -30.50 38.30
C ASN A 522 34.73 -31.03 39.56
N ALA A 523 35.10 -32.22 40.05
CA ALA A 523 34.53 -32.88 41.23
C ALA A 523 35.04 -32.31 42.58
N GLY A 524 35.54 -31.06 42.59
CA GLY A 524 36.27 -30.48 43.72
C GLY A 524 35.50 -29.49 44.59
N ASN A 525 34.47 -28.80 44.08
CA ASN A 525 33.69 -27.84 44.88
C ASN A 525 32.32 -27.53 44.27
N GLU A 526 31.24 -27.78 45.02
CA GLU A 526 29.88 -27.41 44.65
C GLU A 526 29.72 -25.88 44.58
N ASN A 527 30.39 -25.12 45.44
CA ASN A 527 30.31 -23.65 45.47
C ASN A 527 30.81 -23.01 44.16
N SER A 528 31.85 -23.56 43.53
CA SER A 528 32.39 -23.00 42.29
C SER A 528 31.44 -23.22 41.10
N GLN A 529 30.80 -24.40 41.02
CA GLN A 529 29.77 -24.69 40.03
C GLN A 529 28.52 -23.83 40.24
N GLN A 530 28.14 -23.54 41.50
CA GLN A 530 27.05 -22.62 41.83
C GLN A 530 27.39 -21.17 41.45
N ALA A 531 28.61 -20.71 41.69
CA ALA A 531 29.08 -19.39 41.24
C ALA A 531 29.07 -19.25 39.71
N GLU A 532 29.44 -20.30 38.98
CA GLU A 532 29.37 -20.34 37.51
C GLU A 532 27.92 -20.29 36.99
N GLN A 533 26.99 -21.03 37.60
CA GLN A 533 25.55 -20.95 37.28
C GLN A 533 24.99 -19.56 37.57
N LEU A 534 25.34 -18.94 38.69
CA LEU A 534 24.94 -17.60 39.05
C LEU A 534 25.45 -16.54 38.07
N MET A 535 26.68 -16.68 37.54
CA MET A 535 27.20 -15.79 36.51
C MET A 535 26.44 -15.91 35.20
N GLU A 536 26.06 -17.11 34.76
CA GLU A 536 25.27 -17.28 33.54
C GLU A 536 23.85 -16.70 33.71
N ILE A 537 23.24 -16.86 34.88
CA ILE A 537 21.96 -16.17 35.21
C ILE A 537 22.16 -14.64 35.20
N GLN A 538 23.21 -14.12 35.83
CA GLN A 538 23.49 -12.69 35.85
C GLN A 538 23.78 -12.14 34.45
N LYS A 539 24.44 -12.92 33.58
CA LYS A 539 24.66 -12.59 32.16
C LYS A 539 23.34 -12.40 31.43
N GLN A 540 22.40 -13.31 31.65
CA GLN A 540 21.07 -13.28 31.03
C GLN A 540 20.27 -12.07 31.53
N ILE A 541 20.37 -11.73 32.82
CA ILE A 541 19.80 -10.49 33.41
C ILE A 541 20.40 -9.27 32.70
N VAL A 542 21.73 -9.09 32.70
CA VAL A 542 22.41 -7.95 32.04
C VAL A 542 21.99 -7.84 30.56
N THR A 543 21.95 -8.97 29.85
CA THR A 543 21.59 -9.00 28.43
C THR A 543 20.12 -8.62 28.22
N ALA A 544 19.21 -9.06 29.09
CA ALA A 544 17.80 -8.71 29.04
C ALA A 544 17.59 -7.21 29.35
N THR A 545 18.20 -6.69 30.41
CA THR A 545 18.14 -5.26 30.78
C THR A 545 18.71 -4.38 29.66
N TRP A 546 19.81 -4.80 29.02
CA TRP A 546 20.42 -4.09 27.88
C TRP A 546 19.49 -4.06 26.67
N ASN A 547 18.94 -5.22 26.29
CA ASN A 547 18.04 -5.33 25.14
C ASN A 547 16.74 -4.54 25.35
N LEU A 548 16.22 -4.53 26.58
CA LEU A 548 15.07 -3.74 26.97
C LEU A 548 15.39 -2.24 26.92
N TRP A 549 16.50 -1.79 27.51
CA TRP A 549 16.90 -0.38 27.46
C TRP A 549 17.07 0.12 26.01
N ARG A 550 17.74 -0.64 25.13
CA ARG A 550 17.89 -0.28 23.71
C ARG A 550 16.56 -0.15 22.97
N ARG A 551 15.61 -1.07 23.24
CA ARG A 551 14.28 -1.07 22.62
C ARG A 551 13.49 0.19 22.96
N GLU A 552 13.55 0.61 24.23
CA GLU A 552 12.72 1.68 24.78
C GLU A 552 13.37 3.06 24.66
N SER A 553 14.71 3.15 24.68
CA SER A 553 15.46 4.42 24.54
C SER A 553 15.30 5.08 23.17
N SER A 554 14.96 4.31 22.14
CA SER A 554 14.68 4.80 20.79
C SER A 554 13.23 5.29 20.60
N ALA A 555 12.35 5.12 21.59
CA ALA A 555 10.92 5.40 21.49
C ALA A 555 10.53 6.65 22.31
N SER A 556 9.58 7.44 21.80
CA SER A 556 9.06 8.63 22.49
C SER A 556 8.23 8.30 23.75
N GLN A 557 7.76 7.05 23.87
CA GLN A 557 7.01 6.51 25.00
C GLN A 557 7.39 5.03 25.15
N VAL A 558 7.40 4.51 26.38
CA VAL A 558 7.66 3.08 26.62
C VAL A 558 6.53 2.22 26.08
N SER A 559 6.85 1.00 25.67
CA SER A 559 5.89 0.02 25.14
C SER A 559 4.90 -0.47 26.20
N GLU A 560 3.71 -0.95 25.77
CA GLU A 560 2.69 -1.49 26.68
C GLU A 560 3.20 -2.68 27.52
N ALA A 561 4.13 -3.48 26.97
CA ALA A 561 4.74 -4.62 27.63
C ALA A 561 5.91 -4.25 28.58
N PHE A 562 6.36 -2.99 28.58
CA PHE A 562 7.56 -2.55 29.32
C PHE A 562 7.54 -2.98 30.79
N THR A 563 6.45 -2.69 31.50
CA THR A 563 6.33 -2.96 32.94
C THR A 563 6.28 -4.47 33.25
N GLU A 564 5.78 -5.30 32.33
CA GLU A 564 5.81 -6.76 32.44
C GLU A 564 7.24 -7.29 32.22
N ASP A 565 7.92 -6.83 31.16
CA ASP A 565 9.29 -7.22 30.83
C ASP A 565 10.29 -6.85 31.95
N VAL A 566 10.25 -5.61 32.48
CA VAL A 566 11.06 -5.23 33.66
C VAL A 566 10.69 -6.10 34.87
N GLY A 567 9.41 -6.46 35.02
CA GLY A 567 8.92 -7.34 36.09
C GLY A 567 9.55 -8.73 36.06
N VAL A 568 9.69 -9.32 34.88
CA VAL A 568 10.37 -10.61 34.67
C VAL A 568 11.85 -10.52 35.02
N ILE A 569 12.55 -9.49 34.52
CA ILE A 569 13.98 -9.26 34.82
C ILE A 569 14.18 -9.09 36.33
N ARG A 570 13.34 -8.29 36.99
CA ARG A 570 13.41 -8.07 38.45
C ARG A 570 13.17 -9.36 39.22
N GLN A 571 12.24 -10.22 38.78
CA GLN A 571 12.03 -11.52 39.41
C GLN A 571 13.27 -12.40 39.26
N SER A 572 13.86 -12.50 38.06
CA SER A 572 15.11 -13.24 37.85
C SER A 572 16.26 -12.73 38.73
N GLN A 573 16.36 -11.42 38.95
CA GLN A 573 17.36 -10.84 39.84
C GLN A 573 17.14 -11.19 41.32
N LEU A 574 15.87 -11.31 41.76
CA LEU A 574 15.53 -11.76 43.11
C LEU A 574 15.79 -13.27 43.29
N ASP A 575 15.47 -14.09 42.28
CA ASP A 575 15.73 -15.54 42.30
C ASP A 575 17.25 -15.83 42.31
N ALA A 576 18.05 -15.02 41.61
CA ALA A 576 19.52 -15.07 41.67
C ALA A 576 20.07 -14.65 43.04
N LEU A 577 19.43 -13.68 43.70
CA LEU A 577 19.78 -13.24 45.05
C LEU A 577 19.49 -14.33 46.10
N GLU A 578 18.36 -15.04 45.98
CA GLU A 578 18.06 -16.20 46.85
C GLU A 578 19.10 -17.32 46.68
N GLN A 579 19.48 -17.66 45.44
CA GLN A 579 20.53 -18.64 45.16
C GLN A 579 21.90 -18.22 45.72
N LEU A 580 22.28 -16.94 45.57
CA LEU A 580 23.51 -16.39 46.16
C LEU A 580 23.46 -16.41 47.70
N ALA A 581 22.30 -16.18 48.30
CA ALA A 581 22.11 -16.28 49.75
C ALA A 581 22.22 -17.74 50.24
N GLU A 582 21.67 -18.72 49.51
CA GLU A 582 21.85 -20.14 49.83
C GLU A 582 23.34 -20.53 49.79
N MET A 583 24.04 -20.18 48.70
CA MET A 583 25.48 -20.43 48.55
C MET A 583 26.29 -19.72 49.65
N SER A 584 25.93 -18.49 50.03
CA SER A 584 26.66 -17.71 51.07
C SER A 584 26.80 -18.45 52.40
N SER A 585 25.81 -19.30 52.75
CA SER A 585 25.82 -20.09 53.99
C SER A 585 26.90 -21.19 54.03
N ARG A 586 27.51 -21.49 52.88
CA ARG A 586 28.51 -22.54 52.67
C ARG A 586 29.92 -22.00 52.39
N VAL A 587 30.07 -20.67 52.32
CA VAL A 587 31.35 -20.00 52.00
C VAL A 587 32.09 -19.68 53.30
N GLU A 588 33.19 -20.39 53.57
CA GLU A 588 33.99 -20.21 54.79
C GLU A 588 35.14 -19.20 54.63
N ASP A 589 35.65 -18.96 53.42
CA ASP A 589 36.77 -18.04 53.20
C ASP A 589 36.36 -16.57 53.36
N ALA A 590 37.14 -15.81 54.13
CA ALA A 590 36.82 -14.43 54.47
C ALA A 590 36.90 -13.45 53.28
N GLU A 591 37.63 -13.81 52.22
CA GLU A 591 37.73 -13.02 50.99
C GLU A 591 36.57 -13.36 50.05
N SER A 592 36.25 -14.65 49.88
CA SER A 592 35.00 -15.09 49.21
C SER A 592 33.75 -14.44 49.83
N GLN A 593 33.66 -14.36 51.17
CA GLN A 593 32.55 -13.68 51.86
C GLN A 593 32.43 -12.19 51.49
N GLN A 594 33.54 -11.48 51.25
CA GLN A 594 33.48 -10.07 50.81
C GLN A 594 32.90 -9.93 49.41
N TYR A 595 33.28 -10.81 48.47
CA TYR A 595 32.69 -10.81 47.12
C TYR A 595 31.21 -11.17 47.14
N VAL A 596 30.79 -12.12 48.00
CA VAL A 596 29.37 -12.45 48.21
C VAL A 596 28.59 -11.24 48.73
N ILE A 597 29.10 -10.53 49.74
CA ILE A 597 28.43 -9.33 50.29
C ILE A 597 28.33 -8.24 49.23
N ALA A 598 29.42 -7.94 48.50
CA ALA A 598 29.42 -6.93 47.45
C ALA A 598 28.46 -7.29 46.29
N ALA A 599 28.38 -8.56 45.91
CA ALA A 599 27.40 -9.05 44.95
C ALA A 599 25.96 -8.91 45.49
N GLN A 600 25.68 -9.28 46.74
CA GLN A 600 24.36 -9.12 47.36
C GLN A 600 23.94 -7.64 47.44
N GLU A 601 24.83 -6.72 47.79
CA GLU A 601 24.55 -5.28 47.82
C GLU A 601 24.20 -4.76 46.41
N ALA A 602 24.97 -5.15 45.38
CA ALA A 602 24.72 -4.75 44.00
C ALA A 602 23.47 -5.41 43.38
N MET A 603 23.14 -6.66 43.73
CA MET A 603 21.88 -7.32 43.33
C MET A 603 20.66 -6.62 43.95
N ASN A 604 20.74 -6.23 45.23
CA ASN A 604 19.69 -5.44 45.88
C ASN A 604 19.53 -4.06 45.24
N ALA A 605 20.63 -3.36 44.95
CA ALA A 605 20.59 -2.07 44.25
C ALA A 605 19.95 -2.19 42.86
N THR A 606 20.29 -3.25 42.12
CA THR A 606 19.65 -3.59 40.83
C THR A 606 18.14 -3.78 41.00
N ALA A 607 17.70 -4.60 41.95
CA ALA A 607 16.29 -4.86 42.19
C ALA A 607 15.50 -3.59 42.55
N VAL A 608 16.10 -2.65 43.28
CA VAL A 608 15.54 -1.31 43.54
C VAL A 608 15.41 -0.51 42.25
N LYS A 609 16.43 -0.47 41.39
CA LYS A 609 16.40 0.28 40.12
C LYS A 609 15.36 -0.26 39.13
N LEU A 610 15.23 -1.59 39.05
CA LEU A 610 14.18 -2.24 38.27
C LEU A 610 12.77 -1.97 38.86
N ALA A 611 12.64 -1.83 40.18
CA ALA A 611 11.38 -1.38 40.79
C ALA A 611 11.08 0.10 40.49
N GLU A 612 12.07 1.00 40.56
CA GLU A 612 11.92 2.41 40.16
C GLU A 612 11.47 2.56 38.70
N ALA A 613 11.97 1.71 37.80
CA ALA A 613 11.56 1.69 36.38
C ALA A 613 10.10 1.24 36.20
N ILE A 614 9.65 0.24 36.96
CA ILE A 614 8.25 -0.23 36.98
C ILE A 614 7.31 0.84 37.53
N ASP A 615 7.60 1.37 38.73
CA ASP A 615 6.71 2.27 39.46
C ASP A 615 6.50 3.61 38.72
N ASN A 616 7.53 4.06 38.00
CA ASN A 616 7.48 5.27 37.18
C ASN A 616 7.20 4.99 35.68
N SER A 617 7.08 3.73 35.28
CA SER A 617 6.88 3.28 33.89
C SER A 617 7.82 3.97 32.89
N THR A 618 9.13 3.90 33.17
CA THR A 618 10.16 4.60 32.39
C THR A 618 11.48 3.84 32.34
N ALA A 619 12.17 3.89 31.20
CA ALA A 619 13.47 3.26 30.99
C ALA A 619 14.66 4.02 31.63
N VAL A 620 14.44 5.21 32.20
CA VAL A 620 15.49 6.07 32.76
C VAL A 620 16.38 5.40 33.83
N PRO A 621 15.87 4.53 34.74
CA PRO A 621 16.72 3.84 35.72
C PRO A 621 17.51 2.64 35.17
N LEU A 622 17.25 2.18 33.94
CA LEU A 622 17.88 0.95 33.41
C LEU A 622 19.40 1.04 33.21
N PRO A 623 19.99 2.18 32.77
CA PRO A 623 21.45 2.34 32.74
C PRO A 623 22.12 2.25 34.11
N GLU A 624 21.45 2.73 35.17
CA GLU A 624 21.95 2.55 36.54
C GLU A 624 21.86 1.09 36.97
N ALA A 625 20.75 0.40 36.67
CA ALA A 625 20.60 -1.04 36.89
C ALA A 625 21.69 -1.86 36.18
N LEU A 626 21.95 -1.58 34.90
CA LEU A 626 23.03 -2.21 34.12
C LEU A 626 24.40 -2.05 34.78
N SER A 627 24.72 -0.87 35.32
CA SER A 627 25.99 -0.64 36.01
C SER A 627 26.12 -1.48 37.28
N THR A 628 25.02 -1.67 38.03
CA THR A 628 25.01 -2.55 39.22
C THR A 628 25.02 -4.03 38.84
N GLU A 629 24.34 -4.44 37.76
CA GLU A 629 24.36 -5.82 37.25
C GLU A 629 25.76 -6.25 36.76
N GLN A 630 26.48 -5.36 36.07
CA GLN A 630 27.88 -5.56 35.68
C GLN A 630 28.79 -5.71 36.91
N LEU A 631 28.55 -4.92 37.97
CA LEU A 631 29.26 -5.05 39.25
C LEU A 631 28.92 -6.37 39.97
N VAL A 632 27.69 -6.89 39.88
CA VAL A 632 27.36 -8.23 40.38
C VAL A 632 28.19 -9.27 39.64
N TYR A 633 28.20 -9.26 38.31
CA TYR A 633 28.98 -10.19 37.49
C TYR A 633 30.47 -10.15 37.87
N GLN A 634 31.04 -8.95 37.98
CA GLN A 634 32.43 -8.73 38.39
C GLN A 634 32.76 -9.35 39.77
N ASN A 635 31.83 -9.31 40.73
CA ASN A 635 32.06 -9.92 42.04
C ASN A 635 31.89 -11.46 42.01
N LEU A 636 30.92 -11.98 41.25
CA LEU A 636 30.76 -13.43 41.05
C LEU A 636 31.96 -14.05 40.31
N LEU A 637 32.57 -13.33 39.37
CA LEU A 637 33.79 -13.74 38.65
C LEU A 637 34.97 -13.94 39.62
N ARG A 638 35.19 -12.98 40.52
CA ARG A 638 36.21 -13.05 41.58
C ARG A 638 35.92 -14.17 42.58
N LEU A 639 34.65 -14.36 42.94
CA LEU A 639 34.21 -15.46 43.81
C LEU A 639 34.51 -16.84 43.20
N ARG A 640 34.17 -17.08 41.92
CA ARG A 640 34.50 -18.33 41.21
C ARG A 640 36.02 -18.58 41.25
N ALA A 641 36.81 -17.57 40.90
CA ALA A 641 38.26 -17.68 40.89
C ALA A 641 38.83 -18.02 42.28
N ARG A 642 38.34 -17.36 43.33
CA ARG A 642 38.77 -17.61 44.71
C ARG A 642 38.38 -19.00 45.21
N GLU A 643 37.15 -19.45 44.97
CA GLU A 643 36.73 -20.79 45.37
C GLU A 643 37.58 -21.89 44.70
N HIS A 644 38.03 -21.70 43.45
CA HIS A 644 38.99 -22.59 42.82
C HIS A 644 40.39 -22.57 43.50
N GLU A 645 40.89 -21.42 43.94
CA GLU A 645 42.16 -21.32 44.67
C GLU A 645 42.11 -22.03 46.03
N VAL A 646 41.04 -21.79 46.81
CA VAL A 646 40.84 -22.39 48.14
C VAL A 646 40.82 -23.92 48.04
N VAL A 647 40.15 -24.46 47.03
CA VAL A 647 40.08 -25.91 46.77
C VAL A 647 41.44 -26.47 46.36
N ARG A 648 42.15 -25.81 45.43
CA ARG A 648 43.51 -26.22 45.05
C ARG A 648 44.41 -26.28 46.29
N ARG A 649 44.34 -25.29 47.18
CA ARG A 649 45.11 -25.20 48.43
C ARG A 649 44.72 -26.26 49.48
N ASN A 650 43.44 -26.64 49.56
CA ASN A 650 42.98 -27.69 50.46
C ASN A 650 43.25 -29.11 49.93
N SER A 651 43.50 -29.24 48.62
CA SER A 651 43.86 -30.51 47.94
C SER A 651 45.36 -30.80 47.88
N SER A 652 46.21 -29.84 48.29
CA SER A 652 47.68 -29.87 48.19
C SER A 652 48.37 -29.99 49.55
#